data_AF-A0AAU8FNY6-F1
#
_entry.id   AF-A0AAU8FNY6-F1
#
_cell.length_a   1.000
_cell.length_b   1.000
_cell.length_c   1.000
_cell.angle_alpha   90.00
_cell.angle_beta   90.00
_cell.angle_gamma   90.00
#
_symmetry.space_group_name_H-M   'P 1'
#
loop_
_entity.id
_entity.type
_entity.pdbx_description
1 polymer ?
#
loop_
_entity_poly.entity_id
_entity_poly.type
_entity_poly.pdbx_seq_one_letter_code
_entity_poly.pdbx_strand_id
1 'polypeptide(L)'
;MKRLFLSLTLFVFTNQTFAQTSGALKLWYRKPAGNTWTDALPVGNGRLGAMVYGNPEKEILKLNESTVWAGGPNRNDNPNALAALPEVRKLIFEGKHDEAARLAAEKIESKTTNGMMYQPVGNLNIDFPGHEKFTGYYRELDIEQAVTTTSYTVDGVKYTRQVIASVPDQVIAIRLTADKPGKLTFTSFLNSPQKGERTIEKGGRMVFAGISGDKEGIKGQVAFQAHVLVKPEGGQLSAGDTSLTVRQADAATIYISIATNFVDYKTLTADPRAKADRYLVKAAAKPFATILKSHIIAYQHYFNRVKLDLGTSEAVQWPTDERIAKFASGNDPQLVALYFQFGRYLLISSSQPGGNGMPVGQPANLQGIWNQSMNPPWGSKYTININTEMNYWPAEVTNLTELHEPLVQMVKELSVTGQETARVMYGARGWLAHHNTDLWRITGPVDPIFYAMWPMGGAWLSTHLWEKYCYSGDKEYLKSVYPALKGSAQFFVDFLVPEPTHRWLVVVPGMSPENAPSIRPKTTIGAGNTMDNQIVYDIFTATIRAAETLGTDADFVKILKTKRAQLPPMQIGKFGQLQEWLEDLDSPEDKHRHISHLYGLYPSHQLSAYRTPELFGAARTSLEHRGGCFHRLVDGLESKLVGPPARRQPRLQAHYRPAFACECAGKKRRWRNLHQPLRRAPAVPDRR
;
A
#
# COMPACT_ATOMS: atom_id res chain seq x y z
N MET A 1 -36.52 15.01 81.80
CA MET A 1 -37.21 14.08 80.89
C MET A 1 -36.44 13.96 79.59
N LYS A 2 -36.06 12.72 79.24
CA LYS A 2 -35.70 12.15 77.92
C LYS A 2 -34.71 12.90 77.01
N ARG A 3 -33.52 12.28 76.92
CA ARG A 3 -32.58 12.32 75.79
C ARG A 3 -33.29 11.85 74.51
N LEU A 4 -33.06 12.52 73.38
CA LEU A 4 -33.30 11.97 72.05
C LEU A 4 -32.01 12.08 71.23
N PHE A 5 -31.35 10.95 71.05
CA PHE A 5 -30.26 10.76 70.08
C PHE A 5 -30.90 10.67 68.69
N LEU A 6 -30.48 11.54 67.76
CA LEU A 6 -30.77 11.36 66.34
C LEU A 6 -29.44 11.01 65.64
N SER A 7 -29.19 9.71 65.50
CA SER A 7 -28.16 9.17 64.61
C SER A 7 -28.71 9.24 63.19
N LEU A 8 -28.15 10.11 62.34
CA LEU A 8 -28.34 10.02 60.90
C LEU A 8 -27.03 9.60 60.24
N THR A 9 -27.02 8.33 59.86
CA THR A 9 -25.95 7.58 59.21
C THR A 9 -25.58 8.23 57.87
N LEU A 10 -24.35 8.71 57.75
CA LEU A 10 -23.79 9.23 56.50
C LEU A 10 -23.49 8.05 55.57
N PHE A 11 -24.37 7.79 54.60
CA PHE A 11 -24.09 6.85 53.50
C PHE A 11 -22.99 7.44 52.60
N VAL A 12 -21.74 7.04 52.83
CA VAL A 12 -20.65 7.29 51.89
C VAL A 12 -20.87 6.38 50.69
N PHE A 13 -21.51 6.91 49.65
CA PHE A 13 -21.44 6.33 48.32
C PHE A 13 -19.99 6.48 47.84
N THR A 14 -19.20 5.42 48.01
CA THR A 14 -17.97 5.23 47.24
C THR A 14 -18.36 5.08 45.77
N ASN A 15 -18.42 6.20 45.06
CA ASN A 15 -18.35 6.18 43.61
C ASN A 15 -16.97 5.62 43.24
N GLN A 16 -16.89 4.32 42.98
CA GLN A 16 -15.82 3.77 42.19
C GLN A 16 -15.96 4.35 40.78
N THR A 17 -15.33 5.50 40.56
CA THR A 17 -15.03 5.95 39.21
C THR A 17 -14.06 4.92 38.64
N PHE A 18 -14.57 3.94 37.89
CA PHE A 18 -13.75 3.27 36.90
C PHE A 18 -13.29 4.39 35.96
N ALA A 19 -12.05 4.83 36.12
CA ALA A 19 -11.38 5.52 35.04
C ALA A 19 -11.50 4.58 33.84
N GLN A 20 -12.28 4.98 32.83
CA GLN A 20 -12.12 4.44 31.50
C GLN A 20 -10.68 4.77 31.13
N THR A 21 -9.75 3.86 31.41
CA THR A 21 -8.59 3.69 30.55
C THR A 21 -9.19 3.25 29.22
N SER A 22 -9.65 4.22 28.42
CA SER A 22 -9.84 4.02 26.99
C SER A 22 -8.55 3.36 26.52
N GLY A 23 -8.61 2.08 26.14
CA GLY A 23 -7.41 1.31 25.82
C GLY A 23 -6.70 2.01 24.68
N ALA A 24 -5.64 2.77 25.01
CA ALA A 24 -5.04 3.73 24.10
C ALA A 24 -4.64 3.02 22.80
N LEU A 25 -4.93 3.64 21.65
CA LEU A 25 -4.59 3.05 20.36
C LEU A 25 -3.09 3.24 20.12
N LYS A 26 -2.29 2.35 20.71
CA LYS A 26 -0.84 2.42 20.74
C LYS A 26 -0.20 1.10 20.36
N LEU A 27 0.80 1.16 19.49
CA LEU A 27 1.75 0.07 19.29
C LEU A 27 2.96 0.36 20.19
N TRP A 28 3.13 -0.39 21.27
CA TRP A 28 4.17 -0.11 22.28
C TRP A 28 5.00 -1.35 22.65
N TYR A 29 6.24 -1.10 23.04
CA TYR A 29 7.28 -2.11 23.23
C TYR A 29 8.22 -1.77 24.38
N ARG A 30 8.77 -2.80 25.03
CA ARG A 30 9.76 -2.67 26.13
C ARG A 30 11.21 -2.85 25.67
N LYS A 31 11.45 -2.96 24.36
CA LYS A 31 12.77 -3.15 23.77
C LYS A 31 12.94 -2.28 22.52
N PRO A 32 14.16 -1.79 22.24
CA PRO A 32 14.47 -1.12 21.00
C PRO A 32 14.36 -2.07 19.80
N ALA A 33 14.21 -1.51 18.59
CA ALA A 33 14.18 -2.31 17.36
C ALA A 33 15.55 -2.96 17.03
N GLY A 34 16.64 -2.45 17.62
CA GLY A 34 17.99 -2.98 17.39
C GLY A 34 18.40 -2.75 15.94
N ASN A 35 18.54 -3.83 15.18
CA ASN A 35 18.85 -3.81 13.74
C ASN A 35 17.69 -4.31 12.87
N THR A 36 16.55 -4.66 13.47
CA THR A 36 15.42 -5.28 12.78
C THR A 36 14.48 -4.21 12.24
N TRP A 37 14.43 -4.07 10.90
CA TRP A 37 13.59 -3.07 10.25
C TRP A 37 12.09 -3.24 10.52
N THR A 38 11.60 -4.48 10.56
CA THR A 38 10.17 -4.77 10.81
C THR A 38 9.75 -4.50 12.25
N ASP A 39 10.70 -4.25 13.15
CA ASP A 39 10.42 -3.91 14.54
C ASP A 39 10.38 -2.39 14.74
N ALA A 40 10.86 -1.60 13.78
CA ALA A 40 10.81 -0.15 13.79
C ALA A 40 9.39 0.39 13.51
N LEU A 41 9.10 1.59 14.01
CA LEU A 41 7.77 2.20 13.93
C LEU A 41 7.67 3.15 12.73
N PRO A 42 6.68 2.97 11.83
CA PRO A 42 6.48 3.85 10.69
C PRO A 42 5.86 5.18 11.13
N VAL A 43 6.37 6.29 10.61
CA VAL A 43 5.70 7.61 10.56
C VAL A 43 5.67 8.10 9.13
N GLY A 44 4.64 8.84 8.74
CA GLY A 44 4.54 9.39 7.40
C GLY A 44 3.53 10.51 7.26
N ASN A 45 3.70 11.35 6.25
CA ASN A 45 2.80 12.46 5.93
C ASN A 45 2.24 12.38 4.49
N GLY A 46 2.19 11.18 3.93
CA GLY A 46 1.81 10.90 2.54
C GLY A 46 2.93 11.14 1.51
N ARG A 47 4.00 11.86 1.89
CA ARG A 47 5.13 12.17 1.00
C ARG A 47 6.47 11.75 1.61
N LEU A 48 6.74 12.19 2.83
CA LEU A 48 7.88 11.80 3.64
C LEU A 48 7.49 10.63 4.52
N GLY A 49 8.37 9.63 4.58
CA GLY A 49 8.24 8.48 5.47
C GLY A 49 9.51 8.30 6.29
N ALA A 50 9.37 7.83 7.53
CA ALA A 50 10.48 7.29 8.29
C ALA A 50 10.12 6.05 9.08
N MET A 51 11.10 5.15 9.23
CA MET A 51 11.03 4.03 10.17
C MET A 51 11.92 4.35 11.38
N VAL A 52 11.32 4.48 12.57
CA VAL A 52 11.97 4.92 13.81
C VAL A 52 12.34 3.72 14.67
N TYR A 53 13.64 3.57 14.98
CA TYR A 53 14.16 2.38 15.66
C TYR A 53 14.05 2.45 17.19
N GLY A 54 14.20 3.64 17.77
CA GLY A 54 14.11 3.84 19.22
C GLY A 54 15.34 3.33 19.98
N ASN A 55 16.50 3.19 19.34
CA ASN A 55 17.72 2.65 19.96
C ASN A 55 18.37 3.70 20.89
N PRO A 56 18.60 3.42 22.19
CA PRO A 56 19.16 4.42 23.14
C PRO A 56 20.53 4.98 22.78
N GLU A 57 21.48 4.14 22.39
CA GLU A 57 22.84 4.54 22.00
C GLU A 57 22.89 5.08 20.55
N LYS A 58 22.32 4.35 19.60
CA LYS A 58 22.44 4.62 18.16
C LYS A 58 21.08 4.68 17.49
N GLU A 59 20.41 5.82 17.60
CA GLU A 59 19.10 6.03 16.97
C GLU A 59 19.24 6.04 15.45
N ILE A 60 18.25 5.43 14.78
CA ILE A 60 18.21 5.35 13.32
C ILE A 60 16.80 5.72 12.88
N LEU A 61 16.71 6.71 12.00
CA LEU A 61 15.52 6.96 11.20
C LEU A 61 15.86 6.63 9.75
N LYS A 62 15.28 5.55 9.22
CA LYS A 62 15.38 5.26 7.77
C LYS A 62 14.41 6.16 7.03
N LEU A 63 14.89 6.91 6.06
CA LEU A 63 14.17 8.01 5.41
C LEU A 63 13.73 7.62 4.00
N ASN A 64 12.50 8.03 3.68
CA ASN A 64 11.85 7.82 2.40
C ASN A 64 11.18 9.12 1.93
N GLU A 65 11.14 9.31 0.62
CA GLU A 65 10.37 10.35 -0.06
C GLU A 65 9.63 9.65 -1.21
N SER A 66 8.32 9.86 -1.33
CA SER A 66 7.41 9.08 -2.20
C SER A 66 7.77 9.06 -3.69
N THR A 67 8.63 9.97 -4.15
CA THR A 67 9.05 10.13 -5.55
C THR A 67 10.52 9.77 -5.80
N VAL A 68 11.25 9.25 -4.82
CA VAL A 68 12.59 8.66 -5.04
C VAL A 68 12.47 7.24 -5.59
N TRP A 69 12.52 7.14 -6.92
CA TRP A 69 12.46 5.88 -7.67
C TRP A 69 13.64 5.80 -8.63
N ALA A 70 14.06 4.58 -8.96
CA ALA A 70 15.07 4.33 -9.99
C ALA A 70 14.64 4.86 -11.36
N GLY A 71 15.61 5.01 -12.26
CA GLY A 71 15.36 5.36 -13.65
C GLY A 71 14.85 6.78 -13.87
N GLY A 72 14.16 6.96 -14.99
CA GLY A 72 13.56 8.21 -15.45
C GLY A 72 12.33 7.92 -16.33
N PRO A 73 11.68 8.95 -16.92
CA PRO A 73 10.56 8.77 -17.83
C PRO A 73 10.88 7.74 -18.91
N ASN A 74 10.05 6.69 -19.02
CA ASN A 74 10.30 5.55 -19.89
C ASN A 74 8.99 4.86 -20.31
N ARG A 75 9.12 3.89 -21.21
CA ARG A 75 8.03 3.03 -21.69
C ARG A 75 8.53 1.60 -21.92
N ASN A 76 7.62 0.64 -21.87
CA ASN A 76 7.91 -0.79 -21.94
C ASN A 76 7.00 -1.58 -22.89
N ASP A 77 6.26 -0.90 -23.77
CA ASP A 77 5.48 -1.58 -24.81
C ASP A 77 6.39 -2.26 -25.85
N ASN A 78 5.94 -3.41 -26.36
CA ASN A 78 6.63 -4.15 -27.41
C ASN A 78 5.83 -4.04 -28.73
N PRO A 79 6.30 -3.29 -29.74
CA PRO A 79 5.56 -3.08 -30.99
C PRO A 79 5.36 -4.35 -31.82
N ASN A 80 6.14 -5.41 -31.58
CA ASN A 80 5.96 -6.69 -32.27
C ASN A 80 4.68 -7.43 -31.84
N ALA A 81 4.06 -7.02 -30.73
CA ALA A 81 2.85 -7.63 -30.21
C ALA A 81 1.70 -7.59 -31.21
N LEU A 82 1.54 -6.46 -31.92
CA LEU A 82 0.43 -6.25 -32.84
C LEU A 82 0.41 -7.27 -33.99
N ALA A 83 1.58 -7.50 -34.60
CA ALA A 83 1.71 -8.45 -35.70
C ALA A 83 1.57 -9.91 -35.22
N ALA A 84 1.98 -10.22 -33.99
CA ALA A 84 1.91 -11.56 -33.42
C ALA A 84 0.52 -11.93 -32.86
N LEU A 85 -0.29 -10.94 -32.48
CA LEU A 85 -1.56 -11.13 -31.78
C LEU A 85 -2.54 -12.07 -32.50
N PRO A 86 -2.75 -11.99 -33.84
CA PRO A 86 -3.65 -12.94 -34.53
C PRO A 86 -3.22 -14.39 -34.38
N GLU A 87 -1.91 -14.67 -34.51
CA GLU A 87 -1.39 -16.03 -34.39
C GLU A 87 -1.42 -16.52 -32.94
N VAL A 88 -1.11 -15.68 -31.96
CA VAL A 88 -1.26 -16.03 -30.54
C VAL A 88 -2.71 -16.41 -30.22
N ARG A 89 -3.68 -15.64 -30.72
CA ARG A 89 -5.11 -15.92 -30.54
C ARG A 89 -5.52 -17.24 -31.18
N LYS A 90 -5.08 -17.47 -32.42
CA LYS A 90 -5.33 -18.74 -33.15
C LYS A 90 -4.78 -19.93 -32.37
N LEU A 91 -3.53 -19.87 -31.92
CA LEU A 91 -2.90 -20.95 -31.14
C LEU A 91 -3.65 -21.24 -29.84
N ILE A 92 -4.15 -20.21 -29.14
CA ILE A 92 -4.97 -20.39 -27.93
C ILE A 92 -6.28 -21.11 -28.28
N PHE A 93 -6.98 -20.69 -29.33
CA PHE A 93 -8.23 -21.31 -29.76
C PHE A 93 -8.06 -22.74 -30.31
N GLU A 94 -6.87 -23.08 -30.82
CA GLU A 94 -6.50 -24.46 -31.21
C GLU A 94 -6.03 -25.33 -30.03
N GLY A 95 -6.03 -24.81 -28.79
CA GLY A 95 -5.54 -25.52 -27.60
C GLY A 95 -4.01 -25.61 -27.49
N LYS A 96 -3.27 -24.94 -28.36
CA LYS A 96 -1.79 -24.92 -28.41
C LYS A 96 -1.19 -23.87 -27.47
N HIS A 97 -1.56 -23.91 -26.20
CA HIS A 97 -1.22 -22.87 -25.22
C HIS A 97 0.28 -22.70 -24.95
N ASP A 98 1.08 -23.76 -25.05
CA ASP A 98 2.54 -23.69 -24.87
C ASP A 98 3.23 -22.99 -26.05
N GLU A 99 2.74 -23.21 -27.27
CA GLU A 99 3.23 -22.52 -28.47
C GLU A 99 2.83 -21.04 -28.43
N ALA A 100 1.58 -20.76 -28.05
CA ALA A 100 1.10 -19.40 -27.83
C ALA A 100 1.95 -18.66 -26.78
N ALA A 101 2.27 -19.31 -25.65
CA ALA A 101 3.07 -18.70 -24.59
C ALA A 101 4.51 -18.40 -25.05
N ARG A 102 5.11 -19.28 -25.85
CA ARG A 102 6.44 -19.06 -26.44
C ARG A 102 6.44 -17.88 -27.40
N LEU A 103 5.46 -17.82 -28.31
CA LEU A 103 5.33 -16.70 -29.25
C LEU A 103 5.06 -15.38 -28.51
N ALA A 104 4.21 -15.41 -27.48
CA ALA A 104 3.96 -14.26 -26.63
C ALA A 104 5.22 -13.80 -25.87
N ALA A 105 6.04 -14.72 -25.34
CA ALA A 105 7.30 -14.37 -24.68
C ALA A 105 8.30 -13.72 -25.64
N GLU A 106 8.29 -14.16 -26.90
CA GLU A 106 9.14 -13.57 -27.92
C GLU A 106 8.64 -12.17 -28.34
N LYS A 107 7.33 -12.02 -28.62
CA LYS A 107 6.79 -10.88 -29.36
C LYS A 107 5.96 -9.89 -28.53
N ILE A 108 5.44 -10.28 -27.36
CA ILE A 108 4.58 -9.43 -26.51
C ILE A 108 5.32 -8.97 -25.25
N GLU A 109 6.13 -9.83 -24.64
CA GLU A 109 6.93 -9.47 -23.46
C GLU A 109 7.78 -8.21 -23.70
N SER A 110 7.89 -7.35 -22.69
CA SER A 110 8.74 -6.16 -22.75
C SER A 110 10.20 -6.55 -23.05
N LYS A 111 10.86 -5.78 -23.93
CA LYS A 111 12.29 -5.94 -24.25
C LYS A 111 13.17 -4.85 -23.67
N THR A 112 12.59 -3.87 -22.99
CA THR A 112 13.31 -2.70 -22.46
C THR A 112 13.40 -2.76 -20.95
N THR A 113 12.27 -2.77 -20.24
CA THR A 113 12.23 -2.72 -18.79
C THR A 113 10.98 -3.38 -18.19
N ASN A 114 11.13 -3.87 -16.96
CA ASN A 114 10.11 -4.45 -16.08
C ASN A 114 9.67 -3.47 -14.97
N GLY A 115 9.82 -2.16 -15.19
CA GLY A 115 9.39 -1.10 -14.28
C GLY A 115 10.39 -0.78 -13.17
N MET A 116 10.43 0.49 -12.79
CA MET A 116 11.40 1.06 -11.88
C MET A 116 11.12 0.73 -10.41
N MET A 117 12.17 0.72 -9.60
CA MET A 117 12.08 0.37 -8.18
C MET A 117 11.92 1.61 -7.32
N TYR A 118 11.05 1.56 -6.31
CA TYR A 118 11.04 2.55 -5.25
C TYR A 118 12.31 2.42 -4.39
N GLN A 119 12.96 3.52 -4.01
CA GLN A 119 14.26 3.48 -3.34
C GLN A 119 14.31 4.34 -2.06
N PRO A 120 15.13 3.97 -1.07
CA PRO A 120 15.35 4.80 0.11
C PRO A 120 16.11 6.09 -0.24
N VAL A 121 15.87 7.13 0.56
CA VAL A 121 16.69 8.34 0.56
C VAL A 121 18.00 8.09 1.30
N GLY A 122 17.95 7.35 2.40
CA GLY A 122 19.07 7.10 3.30
C GLY A 122 18.60 6.98 4.75
N ASN A 123 19.48 7.23 5.70
CA ASN A 123 19.13 7.28 7.12
C ASN A 123 19.71 8.53 7.79
N LEU A 124 18.98 9.07 8.76
CA LEU A 124 19.54 9.92 9.80
C LEU A 124 19.96 9.02 10.96
N ASN A 125 21.22 9.15 11.38
CA ASN A 125 21.78 8.46 12.51
C ASN A 125 22.06 9.48 13.62
N ILE A 126 21.74 9.13 14.86
CA ILE A 126 21.99 9.98 16.02
C ILE A 126 22.64 9.11 17.11
N ASP A 127 23.91 9.36 17.35
CA ASP A 127 24.73 8.65 18.31
C ASP A 127 24.76 9.43 19.63
N PHE A 128 24.43 8.75 20.72
CA PHE A 128 24.42 9.26 22.08
C PHE A 128 25.50 8.51 22.90
N PRO A 129 26.73 9.04 22.98
CA PRO A 129 27.80 8.38 23.73
C PRO A 129 27.44 8.18 25.21
N GLY A 130 27.74 7.01 25.76
CA GLY A 130 27.46 6.69 27.17
C GLY A 130 26.04 6.16 27.43
N HIS A 131 25.22 5.98 26.39
CA HIS A 131 23.85 5.47 26.51
C HIS A 131 23.74 3.94 26.28
N GLU A 132 24.85 3.21 26.30
CA GLU A 132 24.90 1.75 26.10
C GLU A 132 24.18 1.00 27.22
N LYS A 133 24.26 1.53 28.45
CA LYS A 133 23.61 0.99 29.65
C LYS A 133 22.44 1.88 30.04
N PHE A 134 21.22 1.39 29.83
CA PHE A 134 20.00 2.12 30.12
C PHE A 134 19.01 1.27 30.93
N THR A 135 18.07 1.94 31.60
CA THR A 135 16.97 1.32 32.34
C THR A 135 15.64 2.00 32.02
N GLY A 136 14.53 1.41 32.44
CA GLY A 136 13.19 2.01 32.27
C GLY A 136 12.80 2.28 30.82
N TYR A 137 13.27 1.44 29.89
CA TYR A 137 13.04 1.64 28.46
C TYR A 137 11.58 1.45 28.07
N TYR A 138 11.09 2.34 27.22
CA TYR A 138 9.76 2.30 26.63
C TYR A 138 9.78 2.96 25.24
N ARG A 139 9.08 2.37 24.28
CA ARG A 139 8.75 3.05 23.02
C ARG A 139 7.33 2.78 22.57
N GLU A 140 6.72 3.74 21.90
CA GLU A 140 5.38 3.64 21.34
C GLU A 140 5.24 4.36 20.00
N LEU A 141 4.25 3.94 19.22
CA LEU A 141 3.56 4.73 18.20
C LEU A 141 2.12 4.91 18.70
N ASP A 142 1.77 6.15 19.06
CA ASP A 142 0.40 6.56 19.35
C ASP A 142 -0.31 6.89 18.04
N ILE A 143 -1.23 6.01 17.61
CA ILE A 143 -1.97 6.20 16.35
C ILE A 143 -3.20 7.09 16.53
N GLU A 144 -3.52 7.58 17.73
CA GLU A 144 -4.53 8.64 17.91
C GLU A 144 -3.94 10.02 17.59
N GLN A 145 -2.62 10.14 17.66
CA GLN A 145 -1.89 11.39 17.47
C GLN A 145 -0.88 11.33 16.30
N ALA A 146 -0.58 10.14 15.78
CA ALA A 146 0.50 9.89 14.82
C ALA A 146 1.86 10.38 15.35
N VAL A 147 2.19 10.01 16.58
CA VAL A 147 3.44 10.40 17.27
C VAL A 147 4.15 9.15 17.76
N THR A 148 5.43 9.01 17.44
CA THR A 148 6.26 8.02 18.14
C THR A 148 6.94 8.67 19.34
N THR A 149 7.01 7.93 20.44
CA THR A 149 7.73 8.35 21.66
C THR A 149 8.67 7.25 22.10
N THR A 150 9.93 7.58 22.39
CA THR A 150 10.92 6.69 23.02
C THR A 150 11.39 7.34 24.31
N SER A 151 11.44 6.60 25.41
CA SER A 151 11.99 7.07 26.70
C SER A 151 12.81 6.01 27.41
N TYR A 152 13.88 6.43 28.07
CA TYR A 152 14.77 5.57 28.85
C TYR A 152 15.58 6.42 29.84
N THR A 153 16.26 5.78 30.80
CA THR A 153 17.09 6.44 31.81
C THR A 153 18.54 5.97 31.73
N VAL A 154 19.49 6.91 31.79
CA VAL A 154 20.95 6.68 31.89
C VAL A 154 21.46 7.52 33.04
N ASP A 155 22.21 6.94 33.98
CA ASP A 155 22.79 7.63 35.15
C ASP A 155 21.83 8.57 35.90
N GLY A 156 20.57 8.11 36.05
CA GLY A 156 19.51 8.86 36.73
C GLY A 156 19.01 10.09 35.96
N VAL A 157 19.28 10.20 34.66
CA VAL A 157 18.72 11.21 33.73
C VAL A 157 17.73 10.52 32.81
N LYS A 158 16.49 11.01 32.74
CA LYS A 158 15.48 10.53 31.81
C LYS A 158 15.61 11.25 30.46
N TYR A 159 15.74 10.46 29.40
CA TYR A 159 15.73 10.94 28.03
C TYR A 159 14.40 10.63 27.37
N THR A 160 13.88 11.57 26.58
CA THR A 160 12.66 11.38 25.79
C THR A 160 12.89 11.86 24.37
N ARG A 161 12.35 11.10 23.41
CA ARG A 161 12.36 11.40 21.98
C ARG A 161 10.95 11.35 21.45
N GLN A 162 10.54 12.37 20.69
CA GLN A 162 9.28 12.34 19.95
C GLN A 162 9.56 12.53 18.46
N VAL A 163 8.94 11.73 17.59
CA VAL A 163 9.06 11.87 16.13
C VAL A 163 7.68 11.97 15.49
N ILE A 164 7.53 12.93 14.59
CA ILE A 164 6.34 13.13 13.75
C ILE A 164 6.74 13.38 12.31
N ALA A 165 5.86 13.02 11.37
CA ALA A 165 5.92 13.48 9.99
C ALA A 165 4.74 14.44 9.77
N SER A 166 5.01 15.75 9.77
CA SER A 166 3.96 16.78 9.73
C SER A 166 3.42 16.98 8.33
N VAL A 167 2.11 16.79 8.14
CA VAL A 167 1.41 17.15 6.89
C VAL A 167 1.40 18.67 6.67
N PRO A 168 1.02 19.53 7.65
CA PRO A 168 0.98 20.99 7.42
C PRO A 168 2.34 21.65 7.21
N ASP A 169 3.40 21.10 7.83
CA ASP A 169 4.74 21.70 7.81
C ASP A 169 5.71 21.02 6.83
N GLN A 170 5.32 19.88 6.25
CA GLN A 170 6.06 19.17 5.20
C GLN A 170 7.49 18.76 5.59
N VAL A 171 7.69 18.42 6.86
CA VAL A 171 8.95 17.94 7.43
C VAL A 171 8.71 16.74 8.34
N ILE A 172 9.75 15.92 8.54
CA ILE A 172 9.84 15.05 9.72
C ILE A 172 10.50 15.88 10.83
N ALA A 173 9.91 15.90 12.02
CA ALA A 173 10.44 16.63 13.17
C ALA A 173 10.73 15.67 14.33
N ILE A 174 11.89 15.84 14.96
CA ILE A 174 12.34 15.08 16.12
C ILE A 174 12.55 16.04 17.27
N ARG A 175 11.93 15.76 18.42
CA ARG A 175 12.23 16.45 19.68
C ARG A 175 13.02 15.52 20.58
N LEU A 176 14.17 16.00 21.06
CA LEU A 176 15.05 15.30 22.00
C LEU A 176 15.12 16.11 23.30
N THR A 177 14.92 15.47 24.45
CA THR A 177 14.99 16.13 25.76
C THR A 177 15.71 15.27 26.79
N ALA A 178 16.48 15.90 27.67
CA ALA A 178 16.91 15.32 28.94
C ALA A 178 16.16 16.03 30.09
N ASP A 179 15.82 15.32 31.17
CA ASP A 179 15.13 15.91 32.33
C ASP A 179 16.05 16.66 33.30
N LYS A 180 17.35 16.68 33.03
CA LYS A 180 18.34 17.49 33.76
C LYS A 180 19.07 18.43 32.80
N PRO A 181 19.27 19.71 33.18
CA PRO A 181 19.97 20.67 32.34
C PRO A 181 21.37 20.21 31.94
N GLY A 182 21.78 20.53 30.71
CA GLY A 182 23.10 20.25 30.17
C GLY A 182 23.44 18.78 29.98
N LYS A 183 22.46 17.86 30.01
CA LYS A 183 22.68 16.40 29.90
C LYS A 183 22.44 15.82 28.51
N LEU A 184 22.03 16.62 27.52
CA LEU A 184 21.88 16.16 26.15
C LEU A 184 23.17 16.39 25.36
N THR A 185 23.84 15.29 24.99
CA THR A 185 25.00 15.28 24.09
C THR A 185 24.79 14.21 23.03
N PHE A 186 24.96 14.55 21.75
CA PHE A 186 24.86 13.59 20.66
C PHE A 186 25.61 14.06 19.41
N THR A 187 25.92 13.11 18.53
CA THR A 187 26.41 13.37 17.18
C THR A 187 25.41 12.85 16.17
N SER A 188 25.09 13.65 15.15
CA SER A 188 24.15 13.27 14.09
C SER A 188 24.82 13.33 12.72
N PHE A 189 24.47 12.39 11.84
CA PHE A 189 25.01 12.30 10.48
C PHE A 189 24.07 11.56 9.52
N LEU A 190 24.21 11.85 8.23
CA LEU A 190 23.46 11.21 7.16
C LEU A 190 24.27 10.11 6.48
N ASN A 191 23.69 8.92 6.33
CA ASN A 191 24.23 7.87 5.44
C ASN A 191 23.17 7.49 4.39
N SER A 192 23.61 7.04 3.22
CA SER A 192 22.71 6.67 2.14
C SER A 192 23.40 5.70 1.18
N PRO A 193 22.69 4.68 0.67
CA PRO A 193 23.17 3.86 -0.43
C PRO A 193 23.11 4.58 -1.79
N GLN A 194 22.49 5.76 -1.87
CA GLN A 194 22.41 6.55 -3.09
C GLN A 194 23.74 7.25 -3.38
N LYS A 195 24.04 7.45 -4.66
CA LYS A 195 25.16 8.30 -5.09
C LYS A 195 24.81 9.75 -4.78
N GLY A 196 25.79 10.50 -4.29
CA GLY A 196 25.57 11.90 -3.93
C GLY A 196 26.65 12.47 -3.02
N GLU A 197 26.49 13.75 -2.73
CA GLU A 197 27.43 14.54 -1.92
C GLU A 197 26.80 14.93 -0.59
N ARG A 198 27.61 14.92 0.47
CA ARG A 198 27.22 15.33 1.82
C ARG A 198 27.99 16.57 2.20
N THR A 199 27.30 17.57 2.71
CA THR A 199 27.92 18.82 3.16
C THR A 199 27.32 19.26 4.49
N ILE A 200 28.13 19.96 5.27
CA ILE A 200 27.67 20.74 6.41
C ILE A 200 27.65 22.20 6.01
N GLU A 201 26.50 22.83 6.17
CA GLU A 201 26.29 24.23 5.86
C GLU A 201 26.11 25.07 7.13
N LYS A 202 26.29 26.38 6.98
CA LYS A 202 26.17 27.34 8.09
C LYS A 202 24.80 27.21 8.78
N GLY A 203 24.79 27.41 10.10
CA GLY A 203 23.56 27.37 10.90
C GLY A 203 23.11 25.98 11.34
N GLY A 204 24.00 24.98 11.29
CA GLY A 204 23.70 23.63 11.82
C GLY A 204 22.88 22.78 10.87
N ARG A 205 23.15 22.88 9.56
CA ARG A 205 22.42 22.15 8.53
C ARG A 205 23.30 21.10 7.86
N MET A 206 22.88 19.84 7.92
CA MET A 206 23.42 18.77 7.07
C MET A 206 22.63 18.70 5.77
N VAL A 207 23.32 18.54 4.65
CA VAL A 207 22.71 18.37 3.33
C VAL A 207 23.24 17.09 2.69
N PHE A 208 22.34 16.30 2.12
CA PHE A 208 22.67 15.24 1.19
C PHE A 208 21.99 15.50 -0.15
N ALA A 209 22.80 15.78 -1.18
CA ALA A 209 22.38 15.96 -2.56
C ALA A 209 22.60 14.63 -3.30
N GLY A 210 21.52 13.90 -3.56
CA GLY A 210 21.58 12.56 -4.13
C GLY A 210 20.87 12.41 -5.46
N ILE A 211 21.13 11.29 -6.13
CA ILE A 211 20.43 10.86 -7.34
C ILE A 211 20.05 9.39 -7.23
N SER A 212 18.85 9.05 -7.68
CA SER A 212 18.33 7.68 -7.72
C SER A 212 19.19 6.74 -8.57
N GLY A 213 19.09 5.43 -8.34
CA GLY A 213 19.83 4.42 -9.10
C GLY A 213 19.33 4.16 -10.52
N ASP A 214 20.21 3.54 -11.32
CA ASP A 214 19.89 3.00 -12.66
C ASP A 214 19.12 1.67 -12.54
N LYS A 215 18.35 1.32 -13.57
CA LYS A 215 17.77 -0.03 -13.70
C LYS A 215 17.55 -0.39 -15.17
N GLU A 216 17.94 -1.62 -15.55
CA GLU A 216 17.67 -2.21 -16.88
C GLU A 216 18.04 -1.27 -18.05
N GLY A 217 19.20 -0.60 -17.94
CA GLY A 217 19.69 0.35 -18.95
C GLY A 217 19.09 1.76 -18.85
N ILE A 218 18.01 1.96 -18.09
CA ILE A 218 17.43 3.29 -17.82
C ILE A 218 18.22 3.97 -16.70
N LYS A 219 18.77 5.16 -17.00
CA LYS A 219 19.53 5.96 -16.04
C LYS A 219 18.65 6.57 -14.96
N GLY A 220 19.13 6.57 -13.73
CA GLY A 220 18.49 7.27 -12.62
C GLY A 220 18.52 8.78 -12.84
N GLN A 221 17.35 9.43 -12.80
CA GLN A 221 17.19 10.86 -13.07
C GLN A 221 16.49 11.61 -11.93
N VAL A 222 16.02 10.93 -10.89
CA VAL A 222 15.44 11.60 -9.72
C VAL A 222 16.57 12.16 -8.86
N ALA A 223 16.86 13.43 -9.06
CA ALA A 223 17.73 14.20 -8.18
C ALA A 223 16.92 14.66 -6.95
N PHE A 224 17.52 14.53 -5.77
CA PHE A 224 16.86 14.88 -4.52
C PHE A 224 17.81 15.56 -3.55
N GLN A 225 17.20 16.28 -2.60
CA GLN A 225 17.88 17.03 -1.56
C GLN A 225 17.28 16.63 -0.23
N ALA A 226 18.09 16.08 0.67
CA ALA A 226 17.72 15.79 2.05
C ALA A 226 18.46 16.75 2.98
N HIS A 227 17.73 17.66 3.62
CA HIS A 227 18.24 18.67 4.53
C HIS A 227 17.85 18.33 5.96
N VAL A 228 18.81 18.37 6.87
CA VAL A 228 18.60 18.15 8.30
C VAL A 228 19.14 19.35 9.07
N LEU A 229 18.25 20.08 9.74
CA LEU A 229 18.60 21.21 10.61
C LEU A 229 18.54 20.78 12.07
N VAL A 230 19.61 21.03 12.82
CA VAL A 230 19.70 20.75 14.26
C VAL A 230 19.65 22.06 15.05
N LYS A 231 18.65 22.23 15.91
CA LYS A 231 18.47 23.41 16.78
C LYS A 231 18.54 22.98 18.26
N PRO A 232 19.71 23.09 18.92
CA PRO A 232 19.79 22.86 20.37
C PRO A 232 19.19 24.04 21.16
N GLU A 233 18.71 23.72 22.36
CA GLU A 233 18.33 24.66 23.41
C GLU A 233 19.35 24.51 24.54
N GLY A 234 20.12 25.57 24.79
CA GLY A 234 21.32 25.48 25.62
C GLY A 234 22.48 24.75 24.92
N GLY A 235 23.61 24.63 25.63
CA GLY A 235 24.78 23.90 25.15
C GLY A 235 25.50 24.51 23.94
N GLN A 236 26.23 23.67 23.22
CA GLN A 236 27.03 24.05 22.05
C GLN A 236 26.74 23.14 20.85
N LEU A 237 26.73 23.71 19.65
CA LEU A 237 26.67 23.00 18.37
C LEU A 237 27.99 23.18 17.63
N SER A 238 28.63 22.09 17.25
CA SER A 238 29.83 22.09 16.40
C SER A 238 29.63 21.24 15.15
N ALA A 239 30.30 21.66 14.07
CA ALA A 239 30.32 20.95 12.80
C ALA A 239 31.61 20.15 12.67
N GLY A 240 31.50 18.90 12.22
CA GLY A 240 32.60 18.16 11.59
C GLY A 240 32.48 18.22 10.06
N ASP A 241 33.19 17.34 9.36
CA ASP A 241 33.17 17.30 7.89
C ASP A 241 31.79 16.89 7.33
N THR A 242 31.14 15.92 7.98
CA THR A 242 29.85 15.33 7.53
C THR A 242 28.87 15.08 8.68
N SER A 243 29.15 15.59 9.87
CA SER A 243 28.34 15.40 11.07
C SER A 243 28.16 16.69 11.87
N LEU A 244 27.13 16.72 12.70
CA LEU A 244 26.86 17.80 13.66
C LEU A 244 26.85 17.23 15.08
N THR A 245 27.59 17.85 15.99
CA THR A 245 27.67 17.46 17.40
C THR A 245 27.01 18.50 18.28
N VAL A 246 26.03 18.08 19.07
CA VAL A 246 25.45 18.86 20.16
C VAL A 246 26.10 18.41 21.47
N ARG A 247 26.58 19.36 22.28
CA ARG A 247 27.14 19.09 23.62
C ARG A 247 26.42 19.89 24.68
N GLN A 248 26.14 19.25 25.80
CA GLN A 248 25.61 19.88 27.02
C GLN A 248 24.37 20.75 26.78
N ALA A 249 23.47 20.31 25.90
CA ALA A 249 22.18 20.97 25.70
C ALA A 249 21.15 20.47 26.72
N ASP A 250 20.06 21.23 26.87
CA ASP A 250 18.90 20.83 27.66
C ASP A 250 17.93 20.00 26.79
N ALA A 251 17.75 20.47 25.55
CA ALA A 251 16.93 19.84 24.54
C ALA A 251 17.47 20.14 23.13
N ALA A 252 16.96 19.44 22.12
CA ALA A 252 17.20 19.77 20.73
C ALA A 252 15.98 19.43 19.87
N THR A 253 15.77 20.23 18.83
CA THR A 253 14.80 19.91 17.77
C THR A 253 15.54 19.70 16.45
N ILE A 254 15.26 18.58 15.80
CA ILE A 254 15.81 18.25 14.49
C ILE A 254 14.68 18.29 13.46
N TYR A 255 14.88 19.02 12.37
CA TYR A 255 13.94 19.10 11.25
C TYR A 255 14.55 18.45 10.01
N ILE A 256 13.81 17.55 9.38
CA ILE A 256 14.22 16.84 8.17
C ILE A 256 13.27 17.24 7.04
N SER A 257 13.81 17.86 6.00
CA SER A 257 13.11 18.20 4.77
C SER A 257 13.74 17.44 3.62
N ILE A 258 12.94 16.76 2.82
CA ILE A 258 13.42 16.06 1.62
C ILE A 258 12.54 16.52 0.44
N ALA A 259 13.12 16.77 -0.72
CA ALA A 259 12.39 17.05 -1.95
C ALA A 259 13.15 16.56 -3.19
N THR A 260 12.43 16.35 -4.29
CA THR A 260 12.96 15.85 -5.56
C THR A 260 12.70 16.84 -6.70
N ASN A 261 13.39 16.60 -7.84
CA ASN A 261 13.14 17.28 -9.10
C ASN A 261 11.86 16.80 -9.81
N PHE A 262 11.14 15.83 -9.25
CA PHE A 262 9.88 15.32 -9.81
C PHE A 262 8.79 16.39 -9.84
N VAL A 263 8.10 16.47 -10.97
CA VAL A 263 6.89 17.26 -11.18
C VAL A 263 5.73 16.31 -11.50
N ASP A 264 5.93 15.47 -12.50
CA ASP A 264 5.01 14.41 -12.92
C ASP A 264 5.81 13.28 -13.60
N TYR A 265 5.11 12.24 -14.09
CA TYR A 265 5.69 11.05 -14.70
C TYR A 265 6.50 11.31 -16.00
N LYS A 266 6.43 12.52 -16.58
CA LYS A 266 7.20 12.95 -17.77
C LYS A 266 8.26 14.00 -17.45
N THR A 267 8.12 14.69 -16.33
CA THR A 267 8.78 15.98 -16.11
C THR A 267 9.60 15.98 -14.82
N LEU A 268 10.90 16.25 -14.97
CA LEU A 268 11.90 16.29 -13.89
C LEU A 268 12.60 17.65 -13.78
N THR A 269 11.83 18.73 -13.86
CA THR A 269 12.35 20.11 -13.98
C THR A 269 12.32 20.91 -12.69
N ALA A 270 11.75 20.36 -11.61
CA ALA A 270 11.71 21.11 -10.36
C ALA A 270 13.10 21.25 -9.74
N ASP A 271 13.32 22.35 -9.02
CA ASP A 271 14.50 22.51 -8.19
C ASP A 271 14.29 21.78 -6.83
N PRO A 272 14.96 20.63 -6.61
CA PRO A 272 14.82 19.89 -5.35
C PRO A 272 15.38 20.70 -4.16
N ARG A 273 16.39 21.53 -4.39
CA ARG A 273 17.09 22.29 -3.35
C ARG A 273 16.18 23.38 -2.83
N ALA A 274 15.68 24.23 -3.73
CA ALA A 274 14.76 25.30 -3.37
C ALA A 274 13.47 24.77 -2.71
N LYS A 275 12.94 23.63 -3.18
CA LYS A 275 11.78 22.97 -2.56
C LYS A 275 12.08 22.51 -1.12
N ALA A 276 13.19 21.80 -0.91
CA ALA A 276 13.58 21.31 0.41
C ALA A 276 13.84 22.47 1.38
N ASP A 277 14.53 23.51 0.93
CA ASP A 277 14.83 24.73 1.69
C ASP A 277 13.54 25.45 2.13
N ARG A 278 12.56 25.60 1.22
CA ARG A 278 11.30 26.27 1.52
C ARG A 278 10.50 25.58 2.64
N TYR A 279 10.39 24.24 2.60
CA TYR A 279 9.71 23.51 3.68
C TYR A 279 10.48 23.63 5.00
N LEU A 280 11.82 23.48 4.94
CA LEU A 280 12.67 23.52 6.12
C LEU A 280 12.60 24.87 6.83
N VAL A 281 12.76 25.98 6.09
CA VAL A 281 12.74 27.35 6.65
C VAL A 281 11.38 27.65 7.30
N LYS A 282 10.28 27.29 6.63
CA LYS A 282 8.92 27.50 7.16
C LYS A 282 8.67 26.74 8.46
N ALA A 283 9.14 25.49 8.55
CA ALA A 283 9.00 24.68 9.75
C ALA A 283 9.94 25.18 10.88
N ALA A 284 11.21 25.46 10.56
CA ALA A 284 12.23 25.83 11.53
C ALA A 284 11.97 27.17 12.26
N ALA A 285 11.11 28.02 11.69
CA ALA A 285 10.63 29.26 12.31
C ALA A 285 9.64 29.03 13.46
N LYS A 286 9.09 27.81 13.60
CA LYS A 286 8.10 27.47 14.62
C LYS A 286 8.74 26.66 15.77
N PRO A 287 8.27 26.82 17.01
CA PRO A 287 8.58 25.89 18.09
C PRO A 287 8.01 24.49 17.81
N PHE A 288 8.68 23.44 18.29
CA PHE A 288 8.23 22.05 18.11
C PHE A 288 6.79 21.85 18.63
N ALA A 289 6.43 22.44 19.77
CA ALA A 289 5.09 22.33 20.34
C ALA A 289 3.99 22.84 19.38
N THR A 290 4.27 23.90 18.61
CA THR A 290 3.34 24.44 17.61
C THR A 290 3.18 23.50 16.41
N ILE A 291 4.28 22.91 15.95
CA ILE A 291 4.27 21.91 14.86
C ILE A 291 3.53 20.66 15.31
N LEU A 292 3.83 20.15 16.51
CA LEU A 292 3.15 18.98 17.09
C LEU A 292 1.64 19.20 17.19
N LYS A 293 1.21 20.35 17.71
CA LYS A 293 -0.22 20.70 17.79
C LYS A 293 -0.87 20.73 16.40
N SER A 294 -0.23 21.36 15.42
CA SER A 294 -0.76 21.48 14.05
C SER A 294 -0.82 20.12 13.35
N HIS A 295 0.20 19.29 13.54
CA HIS A 295 0.28 17.90 13.08
C HIS A 295 -0.88 17.07 13.64
N ILE A 296 -1.08 17.06 14.96
CA ILE A 296 -2.14 16.29 15.60
C ILE A 296 -3.51 16.72 15.07
N ILE A 297 -3.77 18.04 14.97
CA ILE A 297 -5.04 18.56 14.44
C ILE A 297 -5.27 18.08 13.01
N ALA A 298 -4.27 18.19 12.14
CA ALA A 298 -4.39 17.78 10.74
C ALA A 298 -4.57 16.25 10.59
N TYR A 299 -3.88 15.46 11.40
CA TYR A 299 -4.03 14.00 11.43
C TYR A 299 -5.41 13.58 11.94
N GLN A 300 -5.85 14.15 13.06
CA GLN A 300 -7.10 13.82 13.71
C GLN A 300 -8.33 14.24 12.91
N HIS A 301 -8.19 15.21 12.00
CA HIS A 301 -9.22 15.55 11.01
C HIS A 301 -9.69 14.32 10.21
N TYR A 302 -8.77 13.39 9.90
CA TYR A 302 -9.09 12.13 9.24
C TYR A 302 -9.33 11.00 10.24
N PHE A 303 -8.42 10.82 11.21
CA PHE A 303 -8.44 9.64 12.08
C PHE A 303 -9.70 9.56 12.93
N ASN A 304 -10.17 10.68 13.50
CA ASN A 304 -11.29 10.69 14.44
C ASN A 304 -12.67 10.44 13.79
N ARG A 305 -12.75 10.35 12.46
CA ARG A 305 -14.00 10.10 11.71
C ARG A 305 -14.62 8.72 11.98
N VAL A 306 -13.82 7.73 12.38
CA VAL A 306 -14.29 6.37 12.70
C VAL A 306 -13.71 5.92 14.04
N LYS A 307 -14.59 5.37 14.87
CA LYS A 307 -14.25 4.69 16.13
C LYS A 307 -14.75 3.26 16.07
N LEU A 308 -13.92 2.33 16.53
CA LEU A 308 -14.28 0.92 16.66
C LEU A 308 -13.93 0.49 18.08
N ASP A 309 -14.93 0.11 18.85
CA ASP A 309 -14.78 -0.44 20.19
C ASP A 309 -15.37 -1.85 20.21
N LEU A 310 -14.51 -2.84 20.47
CA LEU A 310 -14.87 -4.24 20.59
C LEU A 310 -14.73 -4.75 22.05
N GLY A 311 -14.50 -3.84 22.99
CA GLY A 311 -14.16 -4.12 24.38
C GLY A 311 -12.66 -4.28 24.62
N THR A 312 -12.31 -4.45 25.90
CA THR A 312 -10.93 -4.66 26.37
C THR A 312 -10.83 -5.93 27.22
N SER A 313 -9.60 -6.38 27.43
CA SER A 313 -9.25 -7.46 28.38
C SER A 313 -7.92 -7.10 29.05
N GLU A 314 -7.44 -7.92 29.99
CA GLU A 314 -6.13 -7.71 30.62
C GLU A 314 -4.96 -7.66 29.61
N ALA A 315 -5.14 -8.21 28.40
CA ALA A 315 -4.13 -8.22 27.35
C ALA A 315 -3.69 -6.80 26.93
N VAL A 316 -4.52 -5.77 27.15
CA VAL A 316 -4.14 -4.37 26.85
C VAL A 316 -2.95 -3.88 27.66
N GLN A 317 -2.61 -4.54 28.77
CA GLN A 317 -1.46 -4.22 29.62
C GLN A 317 -0.14 -4.79 29.08
N TRP A 318 -0.18 -5.62 28.04
CA TRP A 318 1.00 -6.25 27.45
C TRP A 318 1.54 -5.44 26.26
N PRO A 319 2.86 -5.48 26.00
CA PRO A 319 3.42 -4.86 24.82
C PRO A 319 2.91 -5.56 23.55
N THR A 320 2.93 -4.84 22.44
CA THR A 320 2.22 -5.23 21.21
C THR A 320 2.74 -6.54 20.61
N ASP A 321 4.05 -6.78 20.70
CA ASP A 321 4.69 -8.04 20.29
C ASP A 321 4.18 -9.25 21.10
N GLU A 322 4.01 -9.11 22.41
CA GLU A 322 3.41 -10.16 23.24
C GLU A 322 1.93 -10.38 22.95
N ARG A 323 1.18 -9.30 22.73
CA ARG A 323 -0.25 -9.38 22.36
C ARG A 323 -0.43 -10.15 21.06
N ILE A 324 0.38 -9.87 20.05
CA ILE A 324 0.39 -10.59 18.77
C ILE A 324 0.77 -12.06 18.98
N ALA A 325 1.83 -12.34 19.73
CA ALA A 325 2.30 -13.72 19.95
C ALA A 325 1.25 -14.59 20.67
N LYS A 326 0.48 -14.00 21.58
CA LYS A 326 -0.56 -14.68 22.38
C LYS A 326 -1.95 -14.63 21.74
N PHE A 327 -2.15 -13.90 20.64
CA PHE A 327 -3.46 -13.63 20.09
C PHE A 327 -4.25 -14.90 19.70
N ALA A 328 -3.58 -15.90 19.13
CA ALA A 328 -4.24 -17.11 18.65
C ALA A 328 -4.91 -17.95 19.76
N SER A 329 -4.38 -17.88 20.99
CA SER A 329 -4.88 -18.60 22.17
C SER A 329 -5.51 -17.68 23.22
N GLY A 330 -5.42 -16.36 23.03
CA GLY A 330 -5.89 -15.35 23.98
C GLY A 330 -7.23 -14.72 23.61
N ASN A 331 -7.70 -13.82 24.48
CA ASN A 331 -8.86 -12.97 24.24
C ASN A 331 -8.41 -11.50 24.21
N ASP A 332 -8.27 -10.92 23.02
CA ASP A 332 -7.81 -9.55 22.86
C ASP A 332 -8.60 -8.77 21.77
N PRO A 333 -9.86 -8.41 22.06
CA PRO A 333 -10.70 -7.67 21.11
C PRO A 333 -10.15 -6.26 20.81
N GLN A 334 -9.39 -5.67 21.73
CA GLN A 334 -8.78 -4.35 21.49
C GLN A 334 -7.66 -4.45 20.46
N LEU A 335 -6.92 -5.57 20.35
CA LEU A 335 -5.90 -5.72 19.30
C LEU A 335 -6.52 -5.74 17.90
N VAL A 336 -7.73 -6.29 17.79
CA VAL A 336 -8.51 -6.26 16.55
C VAL A 336 -8.88 -4.82 16.18
N ALA A 337 -9.39 -4.05 17.14
CA ALA A 337 -9.71 -2.63 16.94
C ALA A 337 -8.45 -1.82 16.60
N LEU A 338 -7.33 -2.09 17.28
CA LEU A 338 -6.03 -1.48 17.01
C LEU A 338 -5.55 -1.79 15.60
N TYR A 339 -5.65 -3.04 15.13
CA TYR A 339 -5.22 -3.42 13.78
C TYR A 339 -6.08 -2.79 12.69
N PHE A 340 -7.41 -2.73 12.90
CA PHE A 340 -8.31 -1.98 12.01
C PHE A 340 -7.92 -0.50 11.92
N GLN A 341 -7.70 0.15 13.07
CA GLN A 341 -7.28 1.56 13.10
C GLN A 341 -5.86 1.76 12.55
N PHE A 342 -4.99 0.75 12.67
CA PHE A 342 -3.65 0.80 12.11
C PHE A 342 -3.69 0.82 10.57
N GLY A 343 -4.61 0.11 9.93
CA GLY A 343 -4.85 0.21 8.49
C GLY A 343 -5.22 1.63 8.06
N ARG A 344 -6.12 2.30 8.81
CA ARG A 344 -6.49 3.70 8.58
C ARG A 344 -5.30 4.65 8.81
N TYR A 345 -4.54 4.45 9.88
CA TYR A 345 -3.31 5.20 10.17
C TYR A 345 -2.30 5.09 9.01
N LEU A 346 -2.06 3.89 8.49
CA LEU A 346 -1.12 3.66 7.41
C LEU A 346 -1.55 4.40 6.14
N LEU A 347 -2.84 4.32 5.77
CA LEU A 347 -3.34 5.04 4.60
C LEU A 347 -3.21 6.56 4.76
N ILE A 348 -3.59 7.13 5.92
CA ILE A 348 -3.37 8.56 6.24
C ILE A 348 -1.89 8.92 6.10
N SER A 349 -1.00 8.04 6.56
CA SER A 349 0.44 8.31 6.60
C SER A 349 1.14 8.09 5.26
N SER A 350 0.53 7.38 4.29
CA SER A 350 1.16 7.02 3.01
C SER A 350 0.47 7.57 1.76
N SER A 351 -0.74 8.11 1.86
CA SER A 351 -1.48 8.66 0.72
C SER A 351 -2.21 9.93 1.16
N GLN A 352 -1.75 11.10 0.72
CA GLN A 352 -2.39 12.39 1.04
C GLN A 352 -2.89 13.09 -0.23
N PRO A 353 -4.07 13.73 -0.18
CA PRO A 353 -4.61 14.51 -1.28
C PRO A 353 -3.71 15.69 -1.63
N GLY A 354 -3.99 16.29 -2.79
CA GLY A 354 -3.43 17.61 -3.13
C GLY A 354 -4.07 18.72 -2.28
N GLY A 355 -3.52 19.93 -2.35
CA GLY A 355 -3.99 21.05 -1.52
C GLY A 355 -3.15 21.24 -0.25
N ASN A 356 -3.52 22.21 0.60
CA ASN A 356 -2.70 22.63 1.76
C ASN A 356 -1.26 23.08 1.41
N GLY A 357 -1.05 23.53 0.16
CA GLY A 357 0.25 23.97 -0.36
C GLY A 357 1.08 22.87 -1.05
N MET A 358 0.51 21.69 -1.34
CA MET A 358 1.20 20.57 -2.01
C MET A 358 0.48 20.11 -3.29
N PRO A 359 1.21 19.65 -4.33
CA PRO A 359 0.63 18.84 -5.39
C PRO A 359 0.08 17.52 -4.82
N VAL A 360 -0.85 16.89 -5.54
CA VAL A 360 -1.40 15.57 -5.18
C VAL A 360 -0.24 14.58 -4.94
N GLY A 361 -0.28 13.86 -3.82
CA GLY A 361 0.74 12.86 -3.46
C GLY A 361 0.79 11.69 -4.44
N GLN A 362 1.78 10.80 -4.27
CA GLN A 362 1.77 9.50 -4.95
C GLN A 362 0.92 8.50 -4.18
N PRO A 363 0.31 7.52 -4.87
CA PRO A 363 -0.43 6.49 -4.17
C PRO A 363 0.47 5.60 -3.30
N ALA A 364 -0.11 4.96 -2.28
CA ALA A 364 0.56 3.93 -1.50
C ALA A 364 1.02 2.77 -2.40
N ASN A 365 2.32 2.52 -2.47
CA ASN A 365 2.89 1.38 -3.20
C ASN A 365 2.84 0.08 -2.37
N LEU A 366 3.48 -1.01 -2.81
CA LEU A 366 3.49 -2.29 -2.07
C LEU A 366 3.97 -2.20 -0.60
N GLN A 367 4.71 -1.15 -0.25
CA GLN A 367 5.20 -0.90 1.11
C GLN A 367 4.70 0.46 1.66
N GLY A 368 3.60 1.00 1.11
CA GLY A 368 3.11 2.34 1.42
C GLY A 368 4.08 3.40 0.91
N ILE A 369 4.92 3.91 1.82
CA ILE A 369 6.05 4.79 1.53
C ILE A 369 7.32 4.40 2.32
N TRP A 370 7.36 3.22 2.94
CA TRP A 370 8.46 2.81 3.83
C TRP A 370 9.29 1.69 3.21
N ASN A 371 10.50 2.02 2.78
CA ASN A 371 11.41 1.07 2.12
C ASN A 371 12.86 1.33 2.52
N GLN A 372 13.59 0.27 2.89
CA GLN A 372 15.01 0.32 3.24
C GLN A 372 15.96 -0.20 2.14
N SER A 373 15.44 -0.82 1.09
CA SER A 373 16.25 -1.53 0.09
C SER A 373 16.34 -0.76 -1.23
N MET A 374 17.52 -0.74 -1.84
CA MET A 374 17.71 -0.25 -3.22
C MET A 374 17.08 -1.17 -4.27
N ASN A 375 16.86 -2.44 -3.90
CA ASN A 375 16.19 -3.47 -4.70
C ASN A 375 15.16 -4.18 -3.81
N PRO A 376 14.01 -3.53 -3.52
CA PRO A 376 12.99 -4.13 -2.67
C PRO A 376 12.24 -5.27 -3.39
N PRO A 377 11.60 -6.19 -2.64
CA PRO A 377 10.75 -7.22 -3.22
C PRO A 377 9.73 -6.64 -4.22
N TRP A 378 9.67 -7.21 -5.43
CA TRP A 378 8.84 -6.73 -6.54
C TRP A 378 9.02 -5.24 -6.87
N GLY A 379 10.19 -4.68 -6.57
CA GLY A 379 10.51 -3.27 -6.76
C GLY A 379 9.72 -2.31 -5.90
N SER A 380 8.93 -2.79 -4.93
CA SER A 380 7.99 -1.98 -4.15
C SER A 380 7.14 -1.08 -5.06
N LYS A 381 6.76 -1.62 -6.22
CA LYS A 381 6.01 -0.98 -7.31
C LYS A 381 4.52 -0.85 -6.99
N TYR A 382 3.73 -0.48 -7.99
CA TYR A 382 2.28 -0.67 -7.99
C TYR A 382 1.96 -1.96 -8.73
N THR A 383 1.67 -3.02 -7.99
CA THR A 383 1.12 -4.26 -8.56
C THR A 383 -0.40 -4.13 -8.58
N ILE A 384 -0.97 -4.15 -9.77
CA ILE A 384 -2.35 -3.71 -10.06
C ILE A 384 -3.19 -4.89 -10.57
N ASN A 385 -2.92 -6.07 -10.03
CA ASN A 385 -3.74 -7.28 -10.20
C ASN A 385 -4.28 -7.80 -8.86
N ILE A 386 -4.24 -6.98 -7.80
CA ILE A 386 -4.85 -7.15 -6.48
C ILE A 386 -4.27 -6.15 -5.47
N ASN A 387 -2.94 -5.94 -5.48
CA ASN A 387 -2.25 -5.32 -4.35
C ASN A 387 -2.56 -3.83 -4.18
N THR A 388 -2.45 -3.07 -5.28
CA THR A 388 -2.69 -1.63 -5.26
C THR A 388 -4.17 -1.35 -5.05
N GLU A 389 -5.05 -2.16 -5.63
CA GLU A 389 -6.49 -2.09 -5.39
C GLU A 389 -6.80 -2.31 -3.91
N MET A 390 -6.19 -3.34 -3.30
CA MET A 390 -6.34 -3.67 -1.88
C MET A 390 -5.90 -2.54 -0.96
N ASN A 391 -4.84 -1.81 -1.31
CA ASN A 391 -4.40 -0.64 -0.52
C ASN A 391 -5.52 0.40 -0.34
N TYR A 392 -6.46 0.49 -1.30
CA TYR A 392 -7.49 1.51 -1.35
C TYR A 392 -8.91 1.02 -1.04
N TRP A 393 -9.14 -0.28 -0.87
CA TRP A 393 -10.43 -0.78 -0.38
C TRP A 393 -10.93 -0.09 0.91
N PRO A 394 -10.05 0.28 1.88
CA PRO A 394 -10.51 1.01 3.06
C PRO A 394 -10.89 2.46 2.79
N ALA A 395 -10.44 3.09 1.70
CA ALA A 395 -10.48 4.54 1.52
C ALA A 395 -11.89 5.11 1.68
N GLU A 396 -12.87 4.53 0.98
CA GLU A 396 -14.25 5.01 1.04
C GLU A 396 -14.99 4.48 2.27
N VAL A 397 -15.02 3.16 2.46
CA VAL A 397 -15.81 2.52 3.53
C VAL A 397 -15.35 2.89 4.95
N THR A 398 -14.09 3.31 5.13
CA THR A 398 -13.55 3.77 6.42
C THR A 398 -13.46 5.28 6.56
N ASN A 399 -14.17 6.02 5.70
CA ASN A 399 -14.34 7.47 5.74
C ASN A 399 -13.01 8.25 5.59
N LEU A 400 -12.26 7.91 4.55
CA LEU A 400 -10.96 8.50 4.17
C LEU A 400 -10.92 8.85 2.67
N THR A 401 -12.04 9.32 2.13
CA THR A 401 -12.27 9.50 0.69
C THR A 401 -11.21 10.39 0.01
N GLU A 402 -10.69 11.41 0.70
CA GLU A 402 -9.67 12.33 0.18
C GLU A 402 -8.33 11.61 -0.03
N LEU A 403 -8.02 10.61 0.78
CA LEU A 403 -6.79 9.82 0.64
C LEU A 403 -6.79 8.94 -0.60
N HIS A 404 -7.93 8.81 -1.30
CA HIS A 404 -8.07 8.08 -2.56
C HIS A 404 -7.60 8.91 -3.77
N GLU A 405 -7.46 10.23 -3.63
CA GLU A 405 -7.09 11.14 -4.73
C GLU A 405 -5.77 10.78 -5.43
N PRO A 406 -4.70 10.36 -4.73
CA PRO A 406 -3.47 9.91 -5.39
C PRO A 406 -3.67 8.74 -6.35
N LEU A 407 -4.54 7.77 -6.01
CA LEU A 407 -4.87 6.68 -6.92
C LEU A 407 -5.67 7.19 -8.12
N VAL A 408 -6.69 8.03 -7.88
CA VAL A 408 -7.49 8.65 -8.95
C VAL A 408 -6.60 9.38 -9.95
N GLN A 409 -5.63 10.16 -9.46
CA GLN A 409 -4.69 10.89 -10.30
C GLN A 409 -3.77 9.94 -11.08
N MET A 410 -3.25 8.88 -10.44
CA MET A 410 -2.49 7.85 -11.14
C MET A 410 -3.30 7.20 -12.26
N VAL A 411 -4.58 6.85 -12.04
CA VAL A 411 -5.44 6.25 -13.07
C VAL A 411 -5.68 7.22 -14.23
N LYS A 412 -5.85 8.52 -13.97
CA LYS A 412 -5.94 9.53 -15.02
C LYS A 412 -4.65 9.59 -15.85
N GLU A 413 -3.48 9.51 -15.22
CA GLU A 413 -2.19 9.51 -15.93
C GLU A 413 -1.96 8.22 -16.73
N LEU A 414 -2.30 7.06 -16.16
CA LEU A 414 -2.30 5.77 -16.87
C LEU A 414 -3.27 5.79 -18.04
N SER A 415 -4.40 6.49 -17.92
CA SER A 415 -5.35 6.65 -19.02
C SER A 415 -4.81 7.47 -20.20
N VAL A 416 -3.70 8.17 -20.00
CA VAL A 416 -2.95 8.85 -21.07
C VAL A 416 -1.85 7.95 -21.62
N THR A 417 -0.99 7.37 -20.77
CA THR A 417 0.11 6.51 -21.24
C THR A 417 -0.36 5.22 -21.87
N GLY A 418 -1.40 4.61 -21.30
CA GLY A 418 -1.98 3.37 -21.76
C GLY A 418 -2.68 3.45 -23.12
N GLN A 419 -3.02 4.65 -23.62
CA GLN A 419 -3.57 4.82 -24.98
C GLN A 419 -2.57 4.37 -26.02
N GLU A 420 -1.32 4.71 -25.77
CA GLU A 420 -0.25 4.45 -26.70
C GLU A 420 0.19 2.99 -26.63
N THR A 421 0.17 2.35 -25.45
CA THR A 421 0.28 0.88 -25.34
C THR A 421 -0.86 0.17 -26.08
N ALA A 422 -2.11 0.62 -25.92
CA ALA A 422 -3.26 0.05 -26.63
C ALA A 422 -3.10 0.14 -28.16
N ARG A 423 -2.66 1.30 -28.65
CA ARG A 423 -2.43 1.53 -30.08
C ARG A 423 -1.26 0.69 -30.62
N VAL A 424 -0.11 0.73 -29.95
CA VAL A 424 1.14 0.10 -30.43
C VAL A 424 1.08 -1.42 -30.35
N MET A 425 0.58 -1.97 -29.24
CA MET A 425 0.61 -3.41 -29.01
C MET A 425 -0.61 -4.15 -29.57
N TYR A 426 -1.78 -3.49 -29.63
CA TYR A 426 -3.04 -4.17 -29.93
C TYR A 426 -3.87 -3.51 -31.03
N GLY A 427 -3.41 -2.37 -31.60
CA GLY A 427 -4.15 -1.66 -32.65
C GLY A 427 -5.52 -1.17 -32.18
N ALA A 428 -5.71 -1.01 -30.87
CA ALA A 428 -6.99 -0.70 -30.25
C ALA A 428 -7.08 0.78 -29.85
N ARG A 429 -8.30 1.34 -29.87
CA ARG A 429 -8.59 2.63 -29.24
C ARG A 429 -8.71 2.45 -27.72
N GLY A 430 -8.92 3.55 -27.00
CA GLY A 430 -9.01 3.52 -25.54
C GLY A 430 -7.64 3.40 -24.89
N TRP A 431 -7.56 2.81 -23.70
CA TRP A 431 -6.30 2.59 -22.98
C TRP A 431 -6.35 1.32 -22.14
N LEU A 432 -5.17 0.76 -21.85
CA LEU A 432 -5.01 -0.36 -20.92
C LEU A 432 -3.75 -0.19 -20.07
N ALA A 433 -3.67 -0.97 -18.99
CA ALA A 433 -2.43 -1.24 -18.28
C ALA A 433 -2.41 -2.73 -17.90
N HIS A 434 -1.23 -3.35 -17.93
CA HIS A 434 -1.01 -4.72 -17.49
C HIS A 434 -0.93 -4.82 -15.95
N HIS A 435 -0.44 -5.94 -15.40
CA HIS A 435 -0.48 -6.23 -13.97
C HIS A 435 0.43 -5.36 -13.07
N ASN A 436 1.34 -4.55 -13.62
CA ASN A 436 2.31 -3.74 -12.86
C ASN A 436 2.48 -2.35 -13.50
N THR A 437 2.69 -1.33 -12.66
CA THR A 437 3.15 0.01 -13.07
C THR A 437 4.09 0.62 -12.00
N ASP A 438 4.62 1.81 -12.26
CA ASP A 438 5.60 2.50 -11.42
C ASP A 438 5.38 4.03 -11.40
N LEU A 439 6.36 4.78 -10.87
CA LEU A 439 6.34 6.26 -10.87
C LEU A 439 6.18 6.86 -12.28
N TRP A 440 6.69 6.18 -13.30
CA TRP A 440 6.76 6.65 -14.69
C TRP A 440 5.54 6.24 -15.53
N ARG A 441 4.56 5.57 -14.91
CA ARG A 441 3.27 5.20 -15.52
C ARG A 441 3.41 4.28 -16.73
N ILE A 442 4.33 3.31 -16.63
CA ILE A 442 4.43 2.25 -17.64
C ILE A 442 3.15 1.39 -17.68
N THR A 443 2.81 0.89 -18.86
CA THR A 443 1.53 0.20 -19.10
C THR A 443 1.67 -1.09 -19.91
N GLY A 444 2.85 -1.37 -20.46
CA GLY A 444 3.17 -2.64 -21.13
C GLY A 444 3.38 -3.80 -20.13
N PRO A 445 3.53 -5.03 -20.62
CA PRO A 445 3.75 -6.21 -19.79
C PRO A 445 5.06 -6.12 -19.01
N VAL A 446 5.05 -6.64 -17.78
CA VAL A 446 6.18 -6.65 -16.85
C VAL A 446 6.39 -8.09 -16.40
N ASP A 447 7.64 -8.52 -16.23
CA ASP A 447 8.04 -9.89 -15.89
C ASP A 447 7.76 -10.90 -17.05
N PRO A 448 8.10 -12.19 -16.92
CA PRO A 448 7.81 -13.18 -17.96
C PRO A 448 6.31 -13.33 -18.23
N ILE A 449 5.94 -13.70 -19.47
CA ILE A 449 4.55 -13.87 -19.92
C ILE A 449 3.65 -14.72 -19.00
N PHE A 450 4.22 -15.67 -18.25
CA PHE A 450 3.49 -16.44 -17.24
C PHE A 450 2.72 -15.54 -16.25
N TYR A 451 3.26 -14.37 -15.93
CA TYR A 451 2.64 -13.37 -15.05
C TYR A 451 2.15 -12.13 -15.83
N ALA A 452 2.84 -11.81 -16.93
CA ALA A 452 2.73 -10.51 -17.58
C ALA A 452 1.51 -10.35 -18.48
N MET A 453 0.97 -11.45 -19.02
CA MET A 453 -0.10 -11.43 -20.03
C MET A 453 -1.48 -11.23 -19.42
N TRP A 454 -1.64 -10.15 -18.66
CA TRP A 454 -2.90 -9.81 -18.03
C TRP A 454 -3.23 -8.33 -18.26
N PRO A 455 -4.01 -8.01 -19.32
CA PRO A 455 -4.28 -6.64 -19.73
C PRO A 455 -5.49 -5.99 -19.00
N MET A 456 -5.80 -6.44 -17.77
CA MET A 456 -6.96 -5.94 -17.01
C MET A 456 -6.62 -4.92 -15.91
N GLY A 457 -5.33 -4.64 -15.63
CA GLY A 457 -4.95 -3.80 -14.48
C GLY A 457 -5.53 -2.39 -14.56
N GLY A 458 -5.44 -1.77 -15.74
CA GLY A 458 -6.08 -0.46 -15.98
C GLY A 458 -7.61 -0.49 -15.83
N ALA A 459 -8.22 -1.63 -16.18
CA ALA A 459 -9.66 -1.83 -16.07
C ALA A 459 -10.09 -2.00 -14.61
N TRP A 460 -9.42 -2.84 -13.82
CA TRP A 460 -9.72 -2.99 -12.40
C TRP A 460 -9.50 -1.67 -11.66
N LEU A 461 -8.37 -0.99 -11.86
CA LEU A 461 -8.14 0.33 -11.27
C LEU A 461 -9.24 1.36 -11.64
N SER A 462 -9.77 1.30 -12.86
CA SER A 462 -10.86 2.19 -13.29
C SER A 462 -12.15 1.97 -12.49
N THR A 463 -12.37 0.80 -11.89
CA THR A 463 -13.53 0.55 -11.03
C THR A 463 -13.52 1.41 -9.76
N HIS A 464 -12.34 1.76 -9.24
CA HIS A 464 -12.19 2.66 -8.09
C HIS A 464 -12.73 4.07 -8.40
N LEU A 465 -12.62 4.53 -9.65
CA LEU A 465 -13.15 5.82 -10.07
C LEU A 465 -14.67 5.87 -9.90
N TRP A 466 -15.34 4.80 -10.33
CA TRP A 466 -16.78 4.63 -10.20
C TRP A 466 -17.21 4.38 -8.75
N GLU A 467 -16.47 3.58 -8.00
CA GLU A 467 -16.74 3.32 -6.58
C GLU A 467 -16.74 4.61 -5.77
N LYS A 468 -15.70 5.45 -5.90
CA LYS A 468 -15.64 6.76 -5.23
C LYS A 468 -16.84 7.65 -5.57
N TYR A 469 -17.33 7.62 -6.81
CA TYR A 469 -18.58 8.29 -7.16
C TYR A 469 -19.78 7.68 -6.43
N CYS A 470 -19.89 6.34 -6.36
CA CYS A 470 -20.99 5.68 -5.67
C CYS A 470 -21.10 6.05 -4.18
N TYR A 471 -19.97 6.31 -3.51
CA TYR A 471 -19.97 6.76 -2.11
C TYR A 471 -20.31 8.24 -1.93
N SER A 472 -19.98 9.10 -2.90
CA SER A 472 -20.12 10.56 -2.77
C SER A 472 -21.34 11.14 -3.48
N GLY A 473 -21.77 10.54 -4.58
CA GLY A 473 -22.77 11.10 -5.50
C GLY A 473 -22.29 12.33 -6.28
N ASP A 474 -21.00 12.69 -6.22
CA ASP A 474 -20.46 13.91 -6.82
C ASP A 474 -20.36 13.80 -8.35
N LYS A 475 -21.26 14.50 -9.05
CA LYS A 475 -21.31 14.50 -10.52
C LYS A 475 -20.16 15.28 -11.17
N GLU A 476 -19.60 16.29 -10.51
CA GLU A 476 -18.45 17.02 -11.05
C GLU A 476 -17.19 16.16 -10.96
N TYR A 477 -17.00 15.45 -9.85
CA TYR A 477 -16.00 14.40 -9.75
C TYR A 477 -16.19 13.35 -10.83
N LEU A 478 -17.41 12.79 -10.99
CA LEU A 478 -17.71 11.78 -12.00
C LEU A 478 -17.36 12.27 -13.41
N LYS A 479 -17.76 13.51 -13.75
CA LYS A 479 -17.43 14.15 -15.03
C LYS A 479 -15.92 14.25 -15.24
N SER A 480 -15.14 14.55 -14.20
CA SER A 480 -13.69 14.68 -14.27
C SER A 480 -12.95 13.35 -14.52
N VAL A 481 -13.54 12.22 -14.11
CA VAL A 481 -12.95 10.88 -14.24
C VAL A 481 -13.57 10.04 -15.36
N TYR A 482 -14.73 10.45 -15.88
CA TYR A 482 -15.45 9.75 -16.95
C TYR A 482 -14.60 9.47 -18.21
N PRO A 483 -13.70 10.36 -18.68
CA PRO A 483 -12.84 10.06 -19.82
C PRO A 483 -11.96 8.81 -19.60
N ALA A 484 -11.47 8.59 -18.38
CA ALA A 484 -10.67 7.41 -18.06
C ALA A 484 -11.54 6.14 -18.06
N LEU A 485 -12.74 6.18 -17.47
CA LEU A 485 -13.72 5.07 -17.53
C LEU A 485 -14.08 4.70 -18.97
N LYS A 486 -14.48 5.70 -19.76
CA LYS A 486 -14.83 5.53 -21.19
C LYS A 486 -13.68 4.96 -21.99
N GLY A 487 -12.47 5.48 -21.80
CA GLY A 487 -11.28 5.00 -22.49
C GLY A 487 -10.94 3.54 -22.16
N SER A 488 -11.12 3.11 -20.91
CA SER A 488 -10.91 1.72 -20.53
C SER A 488 -11.96 0.81 -21.17
N ALA A 489 -13.24 1.20 -21.16
CA ALA A 489 -14.29 0.45 -21.86
C ALA A 489 -14.04 0.39 -23.38
N GLN A 490 -13.59 1.49 -23.99
CA GLN A 490 -13.30 1.55 -25.42
C GLN A 490 -12.20 0.56 -25.84
N PHE A 491 -11.20 0.31 -24.99
CA PHE A 491 -10.21 -0.72 -25.26
C PHE A 491 -10.86 -2.10 -25.44
N PHE A 492 -11.75 -2.51 -24.54
CA PHE A 492 -12.41 -3.80 -24.66
C PHE A 492 -13.45 -3.87 -25.77
N VAL A 493 -14.06 -2.75 -26.16
CA VAL A 493 -14.89 -2.69 -27.37
C VAL A 493 -14.11 -3.17 -28.60
N ASP A 494 -12.83 -2.82 -28.68
CA ASP A 494 -11.94 -3.14 -29.81
C ASP A 494 -11.15 -4.45 -29.60
N PHE A 495 -10.84 -4.81 -28.35
CA PHE A 495 -9.97 -5.95 -28.04
C PHE A 495 -10.71 -7.29 -27.97
N LEU A 496 -11.98 -7.29 -27.54
CA LEU A 496 -12.79 -8.51 -27.41
C LEU A 496 -13.05 -9.15 -28.78
N VAL A 497 -12.87 -10.47 -28.86
CA VAL A 497 -13.15 -11.28 -30.05
C VAL A 497 -14.06 -12.45 -29.72
N PRO A 498 -14.89 -12.94 -30.65
CA PRO A 498 -15.75 -14.09 -30.40
C PRO A 498 -14.91 -15.37 -30.26
N GLU A 499 -15.14 -16.16 -29.21
CA GLU A 499 -14.55 -17.50 -29.12
C GLU A 499 -15.24 -18.51 -30.06
N PRO A 500 -14.57 -19.61 -30.45
CA PRO A 500 -15.05 -20.47 -31.54
C PRO A 500 -16.33 -21.26 -31.25
N THR A 501 -16.60 -21.62 -30.00
CA THR A 501 -17.62 -22.60 -29.62
C THR A 501 -18.98 -21.95 -29.35
N HIS A 502 -19.08 -21.00 -28.42
CA HIS A 502 -20.34 -20.36 -28.02
C HIS A 502 -20.52 -18.97 -28.65
N ARG A 503 -19.48 -18.46 -29.33
CA ARG A 503 -19.41 -17.11 -29.92
C ARG A 503 -19.45 -15.99 -28.89
N TRP A 504 -19.15 -16.26 -27.63
CA TRP A 504 -19.02 -15.22 -26.61
C TRP A 504 -17.83 -14.32 -26.88
N LEU A 505 -17.96 -13.03 -26.57
CA LEU A 505 -16.88 -12.07 -26.67
C LEU A 505 -15.91 -12.24 -25.50
N VAL A 506 -14.68 -12.67 -25.78
CA VAL A 506 -13.66 -12.97 -24.77
C VAL A 506 -12.42 -12.11 -24.92
N VAL A 507 -11.72 -11.92 -23.80
CA VAL A 507 -10.33 -11.46 -23.78
C VAL A 507 -9.44 -12.63 -24.21
N VAL A 508 -8.59 -12.41 -25.20
CA VAL A 508 -7.54 -13.35 -25.61
C VAL A 508 -6.36 -12.62 -26.28
N PRO A 509 -5.11 -12.88 -25.87
CA PRO A 509 -4.73 -13.66 -24.69
C PRO A 509 -5.13 -12.93 -23.38
N GLY A 510 -5.56 -13.69 -22.38
CA GLY A 510 -5.72 -13.27 -20.98
C GLY A 510 -5.20 -14.36 -20.04
N MET A 511 -5.30 -14.17 -18.73
CA MET A 511 -4.95 -15.21 -17.74
C MET A 511 -5.74 -15.03 -16.45
N SER A 512 -5.76 -16.04 -15.58
CA SER A 512 -6.15 -15.87 -14.17
C SER A 512 -4.88 -15.59 -13.34
N PRO A 513 -4.65 -14.38 -12.81
CA PRO A 513 -3.50 -14.08 -11.95
C PRO A 513 -3.44 -15.02 -10.75
N GLU A 514 -2.34 -15.68 -10.42
CA GLU A 514 -1.20 -16.03 -11.28
C GLU A 514 -1.15 -17.56 -11.42
N ASN A 515 -2.31 -18.12 -11.74
CA ASN A 515 -2.60 -19.53 -11.66
C ASN A 515 -2.58 -20.19 -13.03
N ALA A 516 -2.09 -21.42 -13.07
CA ALA A 516 -2.12 -22.27 -14.25
C ALA A 516 -2.98 -23.49 -13.95
N PRO A 517 -3.88 -23.92 -14.86
CA PRO A 517 -4.66 -25.11 -14.64
C PRO A 517 -3.76 -26.34 -14.61
N SER A 518 -4.11 -27.35 -13.80
CA SER A 518 -3.24 -28.51 -13.55
C SER A 518 -2.89 -29.31 -14.80
N ILE A 519 -3.73 -29.26 -15.83
CA ILE A 519 -3.48 -29.91 -17.13
C ILE A 519 -2.38 -29.21 -17.96
N ARG A 520 -2.04 -27.96 -17.63
CA ARG A 520 -1.06 -27.13 -18.35
C ARG A 520 -0.26 -26.23 -17.39
N PRO A 521 0.48 -26.82 -16.43
CA PRO A 521 1.05 -26.10 -15.28
C PRO A 521 2.16 -25.09 -15.65
N LYS A 522 2.64 -25.10 -16.90
CA LYS A 522 3.69 -24.22 -17.41
C LYS A 522 3.15 -22.98 -18.13
N THR A 523 1.84 -22.89 -18.34
CA THR A 523 1.21 -21.80 -19.11
C THR A 523 -0.06 -21.32 -18.42
N THR A 524 -0.16 -20.01 -18.25
CA THR A 524 -1.30 -19.33 -17.62
C THR A 524 -2.23 -18.70 -18.65
N ILE A 525 -1.76 -18.50 -19.89
CA ILE A 525 -2.50 -17.74 -20.90
C ILE A 525 -3.65 -18.57 -21.48
N GLY A 526 -4.81 -17.97 -21.60
CA GLY A 526 -6.02 -18.59 -22.14
C GLY A 526 -6.95 -17.56 -22.76
N ALA A 527 -8.19 -17.97 -22.97
CA ALA A 527 -9.26 -17.11 -23.46
C ALA A 527 -10.42 -17.09 -22.45
N GLY A 528 -10.98 -15.90 -22.20
CA GLY A 528 -12.23 -15.77 -21.45
C GLY A 528 -12.18 -16.28 -20.01
N ASN A 529 -11.05 -16.09 -19.31
CA ASN A 529 -10.96 -16.44 -17.88
C ASN A 529 -12.02 -15.67 -17.08
N THR A 530 -12.55 -16.27 -16.02
CA THR A 530 -13.70 -15.71 -15.30
C THR A 530 -13.43 -14.32 -14.73
N MET A 531 -12.21 -14.06 -14.24
CA MET A 531 -11.82 -12.72 -13.77
C MET A 531 -11.86 -11.67 -14.89
N ASP A 532 -11.34 -11.99 -16.07
CA ASP A 532 -11.33 -11.08 -17.22
C ASP A 532 -12.78 -10.70 -17.59
N ASN A 533 -13.67 -11.70 -17.66
CA ASN A 533 -15.08 -11.51 -17.99
C ASN A 533 -15.78 -10.62 -16.94
N GLN A 534 -15.53 -10.86 -15.65
CA GLN A 534 -16.11 -10.07 -14.56
C GLN A 534 -15.62 -8.62 -14.58
N ILE A 535 -14.33 -8.36 -14.79
CA ILE A 535 -13.79 -6.99 -14.83
C ILE A 535 -14.34 -6.23 -16.05
N VAL A 536 -14.40 -6.86 -17.22
CA VAL A 536 -14.98 -6.25 -18.42
C VAL A 536 -16.47 -5.95 -18.21
N TYR A 537 -17.21 -6.86 -17.58
CA TYR A 537 -18.61 -6.62 -17.21
C TYR A 537 -18.76 -5.38 -16.31
N ASP A 538 -17.90 -5.22 -15.31
CA ASP A 538 -17.94 -4.07 -14.40
C ASP A 538 -17.59 -2.77 -15.11
N ILE A 539 -16.57 -2.76 -15.97
CA ILE A 539 -16.19 -1.54 -16.71
C ILE A 539 -17.22 -1.12 -17.73
N PHE A 540 -17.85 -2.06 -18.44
CA PHE A 540 -19.00 -1.73 -19.28
C PHE A 540 -20.16 -1.20 -18.43
N THR A 541 -20.47 -1.83 -17.30
CA THR A 541 -21.57 -1.42 -16.42
C THR A 541 -21.34 -0.05 -15.79
N ALA A 542 -20.15 0.22 -15.26
CA ALA A 542 -19.77 1.50 -14.68
C ALA A 542 -19.80 2.60 -15.74
N THR A 543 -19.27 2.36 -16.94
CA THR A 543 -19.26 3.35 -18.02
C THR A 543 -20.67 3.65 -18.52
N ILE A 544 -21.54 2.64 -18.68
CA ILE A 544 -22.95 2.83 -19.02
C ILE A 544 -23.63 3.73 -17.98
N ARG A 545 -23.52 3.37 -16.70
CA ARG A 545 -24.17 4.12 -15.61
C ARG A 545 -23.64 5.54 -15.49
N ALA A 546 -22.32 5.72 -15.65
CA ALA A 546 -21.71 7.04 -15.61
C ALA A 546 -22.19 7.92 -16.77
N ALA A 547 -22.23 7.38 -17.99
CA ALA A 547 -22.71 8.09 -19.17
C ALA A 547 -24.19 8.48 -19.04
N GLU A 548 -25.05 7.57 -18.58
CA GLU A 548 -26.47 7.82 -18.32
C GLU A 548 -26.66 8.87 -17.22
N THR A 549 -25.88 8.80 -16.14
CA THR A 549 -25.91 9.78 -15.03
C THR A 549 -25.54 11.20 -15.48
N LEU A 550 -24.55 11.30 -16.38
CA LEU A 550 -24.06 12.55 -16.94
C LEU A 550 -24.87 13.03 -18.16
N GLY A 551 -25.75 12.19 -18.70
CA GLY A 551 -26.51 12.51 -19.91
C GLY A 551 -25.66 12.60 -21.19
N THR A 552 -24.61 11.79 -21.31
CA THR A 552 -23.65 11.81 -22.45
C THR A 552 -23.54 10.45 -23.15
N ASP A 553 -22.95 10.42 -24.34
CA ASP A 553 -22.48 9.20 -25.03
C ASP A 553 -23.53 8.10 -25.26
N ALA A 554 -24.76 8.49 -25.57
CA ALA A 554 -25.90 7.57 -25.75
C ALA A 554 -25.64 6.44 -26.78
N ASP A 555 -24.94 6.72 -27.89
CA ASP A 555 -24.62 5.68 -28.88
C ASP A 555 -23.54 4.71 -28.39
N PHE A 556 -22.55 5.21 -27.65
CA PHE A 556 -21.55 4.35 -27.02
C PHE A 556 -22.20 3.45 -25.96
N VAL A 557 -23.15 3.98 -25.17
CA VAL A 557 -23.94 3.19 -24.22
C VAL A 557 -24.65 2.01 -24.92
N LYS A 558 -25.22 2.21 -26.11
CA LYS A 558 -25.84 1.12 -26.89
C LYS A 558 -24.81 0.05 -27.26
N ILE A 559 -23.63 0.45 -27.75
CA ILE A 559 -22.54 -0.48 -28.08
C ILE A 559 -22.13 -1.30 -26.85
N LEU A 560 -21.94 -0.64 -25.70
CA LEU A 560 -21.55 -1.30 -24.47
C LEU A 560 -22.62 -2.29 -23.98
N LYS A 561 -23.92 -1.92 -24.03
CA LYS A 561 -25.02 -2.82 -23.65
C LYS A 561 -25.02 -4.08 -24.51
N THR A 562 -24.86 -3.94 -25.83
CA THR A 562 -24.80 -5.08 -26.77
C THR A 562 -23.62 -5.99 -26.48
N LYS A 563 -22.40 -5.44 -26.39
CA LYS A 563 -21.19 -6.25 -26.14
C LYS A 563 -21.19 -6.89 -24.76
N ARG A 564 -21.68 -6.20 -23.72
CA ARG A 564 -21.81 -6.75 -22.36
C ARG A 564 -22.71 -7.98 -22.33
N ALA A 565 -23.80 -8.00 -23.11
CA ALA A 565 -24.71 -9.14 -23.21
C ALA A 565 -24.10 -10.35 -23.95
N GLN A 566 -22.98 -10.17 -24.65
CA GLN A 566 -22.26 -11.22 -25.38
C GLN A 566 -21.05 -11.77 -24.59
N LEU A 567 -20.77 -11.26 -23.39
CA LEU A 567 -19.72 -11.79 -22.53
C LEU A 567 -20.09 -13.22 -22.04
N PRO A 568 -19.11 -14.08 -21.75
CA PRO A 568 -19.39 -15.39 -21.18
C PRO A 568 -20.14 -15.26 -19.84
N PRO A 569 -21.17 -16.08 -19.60
CA PRO A 569 -21.76 -16.19 -18.28
C PRO A 569 -20.75 -16.83 -17.30
N MET A 570 -20.92 -16.56 -16.01
CA MET A 570 -20.25 -17.35 -14.97
C MET A 570 -20.81 -18.79 -14.97
N GLN A 571 -19.93 -19.76 -14.72
CA GLN A 571 -20.26 -21.19 -14.82
C GLN A 571 -19.97 -21.92 -13.51
N ILE A 572 -20.79 -22.92 -13.21
CA ILE A 572 -20.59 -23.85 -12.09
C ILE A 572 -20.00 -25.14 -12.68
N GLY A 573 -18.81 -25.51 -12.21
CA GLY A 573 -18.10 -26.68 -12.72
C GLY A 573 -18.51 -27.99 -12.04
N LYS A 574 -17.89 -29.10 -12.47
CA LYS A 574 -18.23 -30.47 -12.05
C LYS A 574 -18.06 -30.75 -10.55
N PHE A 575 -17.32 -29.93 -9.81
CA PHE A 575 -17.18 -30.05 -8.36
C PHE A 575 -18.10 -29.09 -7.60
N GLY A 576 -19.05 -28.43 -8.29
CA GLY A 576 -19.92 -27.41 -7.71
C GLY A 576 -19.22 -26.07 -7.45
N GLN A 577 -17.97 -25.90 -7.90
CA GLN A 577 -17.17 -24.69 -7.76
C GLN A 577 -17.51 -23.64 -8.83
N LEU A 578 -17.32 -22.36 -8.53
CA LEU A 578 -17.29 -21.33 -9.57
C LEU A 578 -16.03 -21.56 -10.41
N GLN A 579 -16.19 -21.75 -11.72
CA GLN A 579 -15.05 -22.03 -12.61
C GLN A 579 -14.09 -20.84 -12.70
N GLU A 580 -12.79 -21.11 -12.62
CA GLU A 580 -11.73 -20.09 -12.81
C GLU A 580 -11.46 -19.80 -14.29
N TRP A 581 -11.59 -20.84 -15.13
CA TRP A 581 -11.41 -20.78 -16.58
C TRP A 581 -12.73 -21.01 -17.33
N LEU A 582 -12.76 -20.68 -18.63
CA LEU A 582 -13.94 -20.90 -19.46
C LEU A 582 -14.29 -22.39 -19.55
N GLU A 583 -13.27 -23.24 -19.69
CA GLU A 583 -13.38 -24.69 -19.56
C GLU A 583 -13.31 -25.11 -18.08
N ASP A 584 -13.92 -26.24 -17.74
CA ASP A 584 -13.96 -26.79 -16.37
C ASP A 584 -12.64 -27.48 -15.98
N LEU A 585 -11.61 -26.66 -15.79
CA LEU A 585 -10.22 -27.04 -15.53
C LEU A 585 -9.80 -26.96 -14.06
N ASP A 586 -10.69 -26.47 -13.18
CA ASP A 586 -10.42 -26.32 -11.75
C ASP A 586 -10.11 -27.67 -11.09
N SER A 587 -9.31 -27.59 -10.02
CA SER A 587 -8.97 -28.73 -9.16
C SER A 587 -9.31 -28.41 -7.70
N PRO A 588 -10.06 -29.26 -6.98
CA PRO A 588 -10.33 -29.08 -5.55
C PRO A 588 -9.05 -29.06 -4.68
N GLU A 589 -7.97 -29.64 -5.19
CA GLU A 589 -6.68 -29.70 -4.51
C GLU A 589 -5.80 -28.47 -4.74
N ASP A 590 -6.19 -27.57 -5.64
CA ASP A 590 -5.42 -26.37 -5.93
C ASP A 590 -5.52 -25.33 -4.80
N LYS A 591 -4.42 -25.18 -4.06
CA LYS A 591 -4.25 -24.23 -2.95
C LYS A 591 -3.52 -22.96 -3.38
N HIS A 592 -3.65 -22.56 -4.64
CA HIS A 592 -3.07 -21.32 -5.15
C HIS A 592 -3.48 -20.11 -4.30
N ARG A 593 -2.57 -19.14 -4.14
CA ARG A 593 -2.77 -17.99 -3.25
C ARG A 593 -3.81 -16.99 -3.77
N HIS A 594 -4.01 -16.96 -5.09
CA HIS A 594 -4.98 -16.09 -5.74
C HIS A 594 -6.32 -16.82 -5.92
N ILE A 595 -7.38 -16.02 -5.81
CA ILE A 595 -8.78 -16.42 -6.02
C ILE A 595 -9.43 -15.46 -7.02
N SER A 596 -8.73 -15.22 -8.11
CA SER A 596 -8.99 -14.17 -9.08
C SER A 596 -10.39 -14.22 -9.68
N HIS A 597 -10.93 -15.42 -9.92
CA HIS A 597 -12.31 -15.62 -10.39
C HIS A 597 -13.39 -15.29 -9.35
N LEU A 598 -13.00 -15.05 -8.10
CA LEU A 598 -13.87 -14.54 -7.04
C LEU A 598 -13.84 -13.01 -6.93
N TYR A 599 -13.20 -12.30 -7.87
CA TYR A 599 -13.33 -10.84 -7.99
C TYR A 599 -14.81 -10.40 -8.02
N GLY A 600 -15.66 -11.15 -8.72
CA GLY A 600 -17.12 -10.97 -8.78
C GLY A 600 -17.83 -11.01 -7.42
N LEU A 601 -17.25 -11.69 -6.43
CA LEU A 601 -17.72 -11.74 -5.04
C LEU A 601 -17.21 -10.55 -4.24
N TYR A 602 -15.93 -10.21 -4.39
CA TYR A 602 -15.31 -9.03 -3.81
C TYR A 602 -13.99 -8.71 -4.55
N PRO A 603 -13.69 -7.45 -4.88
CA PRO A 603 -14.41 -6.23 -4.49
C PRO A 603 -15.63 -5.88 -5.37
N SER A 604 -15.92 -6.67 -6.39
CA SER A 604 -17.16 -6.47 -7.17
C SER A 604 -18.41 -6.84 -6.35
N HIS A 605 -19.57 -6.74 -7.00
CA HIS A 605 -20.89 -7.02 -6.44
C HIS A 605 -21.78 -7.84 -7.39
N GLN A 606 -21.14 -8.58 -8.30
CA GLN A 606 -21.81 -9.46 -9.27
C GLN A 606 -22.40 -10.72 -8.60
N LEU A 607 -21.70 -11.26 -7.60
CA LEU A 607 -22.14 -12.43 -6.85
C LEU A 607 -22.83 -12.01 -5.55
N SER A 608 -24.13 -12.32 -5.45
CA SER A 608 -24.96 -11.98 -4.30
C SER A 608 -25.75 -13.20 -3.84
N ALA A 609 -25.77 -13.43 -2.53
CA ALA A 609 -26.60 -14.47 -1.93
C ALA A 609 -28.10 -14.32 -2.20
N TYR A 610 -28.56 -13.12 -2.57
CA TYR A 610 -29.97 -12.84 -2.88
C TYR A 610 -30.26 -12.88 -4.38
N ARG A 611 -29.38 -12.31 -5.21
CA ARG A 611 -29.61 -12.19 -6.66
C ARG A 611 -29.09 -13.37 -7.47
N THR A 612 -28.05 -14.04 -6.99
CA THR A 612 -27.36 -15.14 -7.67
C THR A 612 -27.00 -16.25 -6.67
N PRO A 613 -27.99 -16.83 -5.96
CA PRO A 613 -27.72 -17.76 -4.86
C PRO A 613 -26.90 -18.98 -5.26
N GLU A 614 -27.12 -19.53 -6.46
CA GLU A 614 -26.37 -20.69 -6.98
C GLU A 614 -24.89 -20.36 -7.21
N LEU A 615 -24.60 -19.27 -7.92
CA LEU A 615 -23.23 -18.81 -8.14
C LEU A 615 -22.53 -18.37 -6.84
N PHE A 616 -23.29 -17.85 -5.88
CA PHE A 616 -22.77 -17.53 -4.55
C PHE A 616 -22.39 -18.81 -3.78
N GLY A 617 -23.21 -19.87 -3.87
CA GLY A 617 -22.87 -21.20 -3.37
C GLY A 617 -21.61 -21.75 -4.04
N ALA A 618 -21.49 -21.60 -5.36
CA ALA A 618 -20.32 -22.06 -6.11
C ALA A 618 -19.03 -21.30 -5.72
N ALA A 619 -19.12 -19.99 -5.46
CA ALA A 619 -18.01 -19.19 -4.96
C ALA A 619 -17.57 -19.65 -3.55
N ARG A 620 -18.52 -20.03 -2.68
CA ARG A 620 -18.22 -20.66 -1.40
C ARG A 620 -17.43 -21.96 -1.60
N THR A 621 -17.87 -22.84 -2.50
CA THR A 621 -17.15 -24.08 -2.81
C THR A 621 -15.72 -23.81 -3.30
N SER A 622 -15.52 -22.80 -4.15
CA SER A 622 -14.17 -22.38 -4.58
C SER A 622 -13.29 -21.91 -3.40
N LEU A 623 -13.86 -21.17 -2.43
CA LEU A 623 -13.14 -20.76 -1.21
C LEU A 623 -12.78 -21.97 -0.32
N GLU A 624 -13.69 -22.94 -0.19
CA GLU A 624 -13.45 -24.18 0.55
C GLU A 624 -12.33 -25.00 -0.09
N HIS A 625 -12.34 -25.16 -1.42
CA HIS A 625 -11.27 -25.82 -2.17
C HIS A 625 -9.92 -25.13 -1.95
N ARG A 626 -9.85 -23.80 -2.06
CA ARG A 626 -8.60 -23.03 -1.84
C ARG A 626 -8.06 -23.16 -0.41
N GLY A 627 -8.94 -23.28 0.59
CA GLY A 627 -8.58 -23.56 1.98
C GLY A 627 -7.79 -22.44 2.66
N GLY A 628 -7.07 -22.78 3.74
CA GLY A 628 -6.23 -21.84 4.48
C GLY A 628 -7.02 -20.69 5.12
N CYS A 629 -6.61 -19.45 4.86
CA CYS A 629 -7.28 -18.26 5.39
C CYS A 629 -8.62 -17.95 4.68
N PHE A 630 -8.88 -18.56 3.52
CA PHE A 630 -10.10 -18.34 2.72
C PHE A 630 -11.31 -19.13 3.24
N HIS A 631 -11.10 -20.29 3.86
CA HIS A 631 -12.18 -21.06 4.51
C HIS A 631 -12.92 -20.24 5.58
N ARG A 632 -12.29 -19.23 6.18
CA ARG A 632 -12.92 -18.37 7.20
C ARG A 632 -13.59 -17.11 6.65
N LEU A 633 -13.35 -16.76 5.38
CA LEU A 633 -14.19 -15.79 4.66
C LEU A 633 -15.58 -16.39 4.39
N VAL A 634 -15.66 -17.71 4.20
CA VAL A 634 -16.94 -18.46 4.12
C VAL A 634 -17.74 -18.29 5.42
N ASP A 635 -17.10 -18.45 6.58
CA ASP A 635 -17.76 -18.22 7.88
C ASP A 635 -18.27 -16.77 8.04
N GLY A 636 -17.52 -15.79 7.52
CA GLY A 636 -17.88 -14.37 7.55
C GLY A 636 -19.07 -14.05 6.65
N LEU A 637 -19.16 -14.71 5.50
CA LEU A 637 -20.30 -14.68 4.61
C LEU A 637 -21.54 -15.32 5.27
N GLU A 638 -21.37 -16.42 6.03
CA GLU A 638 -22.46 -17.02 6.81
C GLU A 638 -22.99 -16.08 7.92
N SER A 639 -22.14 -15.26 8.54
CA SER A 639 -22.56 -14.30 9.58
C SER A 639 -23.49 -13.19 9.05
N LYS A 640 -23.46 -12.91 7.74
CA LYS A 640 -24.39 -12.01 7.05
C LYS A 640 -25.71 -12.69 6.67
N LEU A 641 -25.77 -14.03 6.73
CA LEU A 641 -26.91 -14.84 6.26
C LEU A 641 -27.79 -15.42 7.39
N VAL A 642 -27.34 -15.42 8.66
CA VAL A 642 -28.07 -16.02 9.79
C VAL A 642 -28.41 -14.97 10.87
N GLY A 643 -29.62 -15.04 11.44
CA GLY A 643 -30.28 -14.09 12.37
C GLY A 643 -29.57 -13.73 13.71
N PRO A 644 -30.32 -13.37 14.77
CA PRO A 644 -30.10 -12.20 15.63
C PRO A 644 -28.74 -12.07 16.38
N PRO A 645 -28.39 -10.85 16.87
CA PRO A 645 -27.04 -10.43 17.27
C PRO A 645 -26.34 -11.28 18.34
N ALA A 646 -27.07 -12.02 19.17
CA ALA A 646 -26.54 -12.71 20.34
C ALA A 646 -25.57 -13.87 20.02
N ARG A 647 -25.51 -14.34 18.76
CA ARG A 647 -24.52 -15.36 18.31
C ARG A 647 -23.27 -14.78 17.62
N ARG A 648 -23.12 -13.44 17.55
CA ARG A 648 -22.02 -12.77 16.80
C ARG A 648 -20.68 -12.69 17.54
N GLN A 649 -20.67 -12.55 18.87
CA GLN A 649 -19.44 -12.28 19.64
C GLN A 649 -18.42 -13.44 19.68
N PRO A 650 -18.81 -14.72 19.88
CA PRO A 650 -17.84 -15.83 19.86
C PRO A 650 -17.24 -16.09 18.47
N ARG A 651 -17.94 -15.70 17.40
CA ARG A 651 -17.51 -15.88 16.00
C ARG A 651 -16.56 -14.78 15.51
N LEU A 652 -16.73 -13.54 15.99
CA LEU A 652 -15.79 -12.45 15.71
C LEU A 652 -14.37 -12.75 16.23
N GLN A 653 -14.24 -13.31 17.43
CA GLN A 653 -12.94 -13.78 17.93
C GLN A 653 -12.35 -14.90 17.08
N ALA A 654 -13.16 -15.71 16.38
CA ALA A 654 -12.68 -16.73 15.44
C ALA A 654 -12.33 -16.19 14.04
N HIS A 655 -12.94 -15.07 13.62
CA HIS A 655 -12.66 -14.38 12.35
C HIS A 655 -11.31 -13.68 12.32
N TYR A 656 -10.90 -13.04 13.42
CA TYR A 656 -9.61 -12.35 13.48
C TYR A 656 -8.43 -13.26 13.83
N ARG A 657 -8.68 -14.52 14.24
CA ARG A 657 -7.65 -15.55 14.57
C ARG A 657 -6.50 -15.65 13.56
N PRO A 658 -6.68 -15.38 12.24
CA PRO A 658 -5.57 -15.47 11.31
C PRO A 658 -5.34 -14.29 10.36
N ALA A 659 -6.02 -13.13 10.45
CA ALA A 659 -5.54 -11.97 9.68
C ALA A 659 -4.07 -11.66 10.06
N PHE A 660 -3.77 -11.73 11.37
CA PHE A 660 -2.41 -11.74 11.90
C PHE A 660 -1.62 -13.03 11.58
N ALA A 661 -2.23 -14.22 11.67
CA ALA A 661 -1.50 -15.49 11.49
C ALA A 661 -1.17 -15.82 10.01
N CYS A 662 -1.94 -15.33 9.03
CA CYS A 662 -1.65 -15.51 7.60
C CYS A 662 -0.43 -14.68 7.20
N GLU A 663 -0.32 -13.44 7.70
CA GLU A 663 0.90 -12.62 7.57
C GLU A 663 2.09 -13.24 8.30
N CYS A 664 1.90 -13.81 9.50
CA CYS A 664 2.98 -14.44 10.28
C CYS A 664 3.44 -15.81 9.75
N ALA A 665 2.52 -16.67 9.27
CA ALA A 665 2.84 -17.99 8.75
C ALA A 665 3.48 -17.93 7.35
N GLY A 666 3.05 -16.98 6.51
CA GLY A 666 3.71 -16.66 5.24
C GLY A 666 5.15 -16.18 5.43
N LYS A 667 5.43 -15.43 6.51
CA LYS A 667 6.79 -14.95 6.83
C LYS A 667 7.71 -16.06 7.34
N LYS A 668 7.28 -16.97 8.23
CA LYS A 668 8.16 -18.04 8.76
C LYS A 668 8.63 -19.05 7.70
N ARG A 669 7.83 -19.35 6.66
CA ARG A 669 8.27 -20.23 5.56
C ARG A 669 9.16 -19.52 4.54
N ARG A 670 9.05 -18.20 4.37
CA ARG A 670 9.80 -17.45 3.35
C ARG A 670 11.27 -17.23 3.68
N TRP A 671 11.66 -17.14 4.96
CA TRP A 671 13.06 -16.91 5.32
C TRP A 671 13.98 -18.13 5.17
N ARG A 672 13.44 -19.36 5.15
CA ARG A 672 14.27 -20.57 4.91
C ARG A 672 14.63 -20.80 3.44
N ASN A 673 13.88 -20.23 2.49
CA ASN A 673 14.11 -20.44 1.06
C ASN A 673 14.78 -19.25 0.34
N LEU A 674 15.14 -18.18 1.07
CA LEU A 674 15.80 -16.99 0.52
C LEU A 674 17.35 -17.10 0.39
N HIS A 675 17.91 -18.29 0.58
CA HIS A 675 19.35 -18.55 0.48
C HIS A 675 19.77 -19.56 -0.60
N GLN A 676 18.90 -19.86 -1.58
CA GLN A 676 19.38 -20.56 -2.79
C GLN A 676 19.65 -19.54 -3.90
N PRO A 677 20.93 -19.35 -4.31
CA PRO A 677 21.22 -18.59 -5.52
C PRO A 677 20.61 -19.34 -6.71
N LEU A 678 19.93 -18.58 -7.59
CA LEU A 678 19.56 -19.00 -8.94
C LEU A 678 20.78 -19.67 -9.58
N ARG A 679 20.76 -21.01 -9.68
CA ARG A 679 21.81 -21.77 -10.37
C ARG A 679 21.78 -21.37 -11.84
N ARG A 680 22.96 -20.99 -12.32
CA ARG A 680 23.29 -20.66 -13.71
C ARG A 680 22.71 -21.73 -14.66
N ALA A 681 22.04 -21.29 -15.72
CA ALA A 681 21.80 -22.12 -16.89
C ALA A 681 23.14 -22.60 -17.49
N PRO A 682 23.22 -23.80 -18.08
CA PRO A 682 24.48 -24.35 -18.57
C PRO A 682 24.98 -23.60 -19.81
N ALA A 683 26.29 -23.38 -19.85
CA ALA A 683 27.00 -22.84 -21.00
C ALA A 683 26.84 -23.75 -22.24
N VAL A 684 26.61 -23.12 -23.39
CA VAL A 684 26.77 -23.71 -24.72
C VAL A 684 28.25 -24.11 -24.89
N PRO A 685 28.59 -25.35 -25.31
CA PRO A 685 29.97 -25.70 -25.58
C PRO A 685 30.37 -25.22 -26.96
N ASP A 686 31.45 -24.44 -26.97
CA ASP A 686 32.25 -24.11 -28.13
C ASP A 686 32.78 -25.39 -28.80
N ARG A 687 32.59 -25.53 -30.11
CA ARG A 687 33.32 -26.49 -30.95
C ARG A 687 33.62 -25.80 -32.27
N ARG A 688 34.92 -25.51 -32.44
CA ARG A 688 35.73 -25.36 -33.67
C ARG A 688 35.09 -24.70 -34.89
#